data_AF-G4D2F2-F1
#
_entry.id   AF-G4D2F2-F1
#
_cell.length_a   1.000
_cell.length_b   1.000
_cell.length_c   1.000
_cell.angle_alpha   90.00
_cell.angle_beta   90.00
_cell.angle_gamma   90.00
#
_symmetry.space_group_name_H-M   'P 1'
#
loop_
_entity.id
_entity.type
_entity.pdbx_description
1 polymer ?
#
loop_
_entity_poly.entity_id
_entity_poly.type
_entity_poly.pdbx_seq_one_letter_code
_entity_poly.pdbx_strand_id
1 'polypeptide(L)'
;MKKKIFTLFLTLVMMISIANPVLATETSKEQIPEKVQWLINKGWVKGRGNGLDLDKTITRAEVAKMAALISNYEKEADNAKGTQGSFTDVNVEHWANGYINVATTKGYVNGYPDKTFKPENPITNAEIITILSKLHPEWKTSLTEGKIWPTAEVNFAKTNNILKDIKNLDGKNDKNATRQDVFEMIYNLCQEKIRLTVKNAEKQLSVKESTKPSAINWWWNNGYLANREYAVRFYDINKAQLYTKYVYEGDRVSSINAPEVDGYKFEGWMDRDTGKYFEFNDRVYRDIDLIAKYSTDMAKIKPVEPKPVEPKPVEPKPVEPKPAEPKPAEPKPAEPKPVEPKPAEPKPVEPKPVEPKPVEPKPVEPKPVDPKPVEPKPVEPKPGELDKQIEAEANAQLKETIEKAKNALEENKNEPQKAAEELKKAIAKAEKVLSEGNVEAKTNEITTLNDARIKYLNITTETEKLNKLLEESLPLYQYKNASDEFKKAYEEANKVSVNGESLEEVKEAISKLEKAIAKEKELNKQIEEAANTQLKETIEKAKKALEENNNEPAKAAEELKTAIAKVEKVLSEGNVEAKTNEITTLNDARIKYLNIATETKKLNKLLEESLPLYQDENVSNDFKKAYEEANKVSVKGESLEQVKEAISKLEKAIAKEKELNKQIEAEASAQLKETIEKAKKALEENNNEPAKAAEELKTAIAKAEKILREGNVEAKTNEITTLNDARRKYLDIATETEKLNKLLEGSLPLYQDENVSNDFKKAYEEANKVSVNGESLEQVKEAISKLEKAIAKEKELNKQIEAEKDKIDKLDLSEK
;
A
#
# COMPACT_ATOMS: atom_id res chain seq x y z
N MET A 1 -5.95 -69.31 17.14
CA MET A 1 -5.74 -67.88 16.80
C MET A 1 -6.56 -67.36 15.61
N LYS A 2 -7.22 -68.19 14.77
CA LYS A 2 -8.00 -67.70 13.61
C LYS A 2 -9.42 -67.17 13.94
N LYS A 3 -10.04 -67.56 15.06
CA LYS A 3 -11.40 -67.09 15.41
C LYS A 3 -11.44 -65.69 16.04
N LYS A 4 -10.43 -65.27 16.81
CA LYS A 4 -10.39 -63.94 17.45
C LYS A 4 -10.05 -62.79 16.47
N ILE A 5 -9.34 -63.09 15.39
CA ILE A 5 -9.02 -62.11 14.33
C ILE A 5 -10.23 -61.88 13.42
N PHE A 6 -11.04 -62.92 13.17
CA PHE A 6 -12.26 -62.80 12.36
C PHE A 6 -13.35 -61.97 13.06
N THR A 7 -13.48 -62.08 14.38
CA THR A 7 -14.45 -61.26 15.15
C THR A 7 -14.07 -59.78 15.17
N LEU A 8 -12.77 -59.45 15.24
CA LEU A 8 -12.28 -58.07 15.23
C LEU A 8 -12.46 -57.40 13.85
N PHE A 9 -12.36 -58.19 12.78
CA PHE A 9 -12.58 -57.71 11.41
C PHE A 9 -14.08 -57.52 11.10
N LEU A 10 -14.95 -58.38 11.64
CA LEU A 10 -16.41 -58.27 11.47
C LEU A 10 -17.00 -57.07 12.23
N THR A 11 -16.46 -56.73 13.41
CA THR A 11 -16.86 -55.53 14.17
C THR A 11 -16.39 -54.23 13.50
N LEU A 12 -15.24 -54.27 12.82
CA LEU A 12 -14.74 -53.12 12.06
C LEU A 12 -15.59 -52.85 10.80
N VAL A 13 -16.09 -53.90 10.14
CA VAL A 13 -16.96 -53.79 8.96
C VAL A 13 -18.39 -53.38 9.34
N MET A 14 -18.91 -53.78 10.51
CA MET A 14 -20.21 -53.29 11.01
C MET A 14 -20.17 -51.82 11.48
N MET A 15 -19.03 -51.31 11.99
CA MET A 15 -18.89 -49.89 12.34
C MET A 15 -18.77 -48.96 11.11
N ILE A 16 -18.54 -49.49 9.92
CA ILE A 16 -18.47 -48.72 8.67
C ILE A 16 -19.84 -48.60 7.96
N SER A 17 -20.90 -49.27 8.45
CA SER A 17 -22.21 -49.33 7.76
C SER A 17 -23.34 -48.46 8.35
N ILE A 18 -23.06 -47.51 9.25
CA ILE A 18 -24.05 -46.49 9.67
C ILE A 18 -23.45 -45.09 9.50
N ALA A 19 -23.24 -44.72 8.24
CA ALA A 19 -23.12 -43.34 7.81
C ALA A 19 -23.63 -43.24 6.37
N ASN A 20 -24.90 -43.55 6.15
CA ASN A 20 -25.61 -42.85 5.08
C ASN A 20 -25.90 -41.46 5.66
N PRO A 21 -25.30 -40.38 5.14
CA PRO A 21 -25.87 -39.07 5.38
C PRO A 21 -27.25 -39.11 4.74
N VAL A 22 -28.29 -39.14 5.58
CA VAL A 22 -29.54 -38.48 5.21
C VAL A 22 -29.10 -37.08 4.84
N LEU A 23 -29.25 -36.73 3.56
CA LEU A 23 -29.06 -35.40 3.04
C LEU A 23 -30.12 -34.51 3.69
N ALA A 24 -29.94 -34.16 4.96
CA ALA A 24 -30.37 -32.88 5.45
C ALA A 24 -29.43 -31.90 4.76
N THR A 25 -29.96 -31.17 3.79
CA THR A 25 -29.29 -30.01 3.20
C THR A 25 -29.06 -29.01 4.32
N GLU A 26 -27.95 -29.15 5.04
CA GLU A 26 -27.35 -28.05 5.76
C GLU A 26 -27.03 -27.00 4.70
N THR A 27 -27.81 -25.94 4.68
CA THR A 27 -27.46 -24.71 3.98
C THR A 27 -26.07 -24.30 4.43
N SER A 28 -25.09 -24.55 3.56
CA SER A 28 -23.70 -24.16 3.73
C SER A 28 -23.65 -22.67 4.07
N LYS A 29 -23.10 -22.31 5.24
CA LYS A 29 -22.62 -20.95 5.48
C LYS A 29 -21.49 -20.71 4.49
N GLU A 30 -21.79 -19.97 3.42
CA GLU A 30 -20.88 -19.65 2.33
C GLU A 30 -19.66 -18.88 2.86
N GLN A 31 -18.47 -19.44 2.69
CA GLN A 31 -17.22 -18.83 3.14
C GLN A 31 -16.91 -17.58 2.30
N ILE A 32 -16.77 -16.43 2.96
CA ILE A 32 -16.48 -15.14 2.29
C ILE A 32 -15.09 -15.22 1.62
N PRO A 33 -14.95 -14.90 0.31
CA PRO A 33 -13.66 -14.89 -0.37
C PRO A 33 -12.66 -13.90 0.24
N GLU A 34 -11.38 -14.29 0.33
CA GLU A 34 -10.31 -13.49 0.96
C GLU A 34 -10.20 -12.06 0.39
N LYS A 35 -10.28 -11.92 -0.94
CA LYS A 35 -10.25 -10.61 -1.63
C LYS A 35 -11.39 -9.69 -1.18
N VAL A 36 -12.57 -10.27 -0.95
CA VAL A 36 -13.74 -9.55 -0.47
C VAL A 36 -13.56 -9.16 0.98
N GLN A 37 -13.03 -10.06 1.81
CA GLN A 37 -12.72 -9.78 3.21
C GLN A 37 -11.75 -8.61 3.36
N TRP A 38 -10.75 -8.50 2.48
CA TRP A 38 -9.81 -7.37 2.46
C TRP A 38 -10.52 -6.02 2.28
N LEU A 39 -11.53 -5.95 1.39
CA LEU A 39 -12.32 -4.75 1.13
C LEU A 39 -13.29 -4.42 2.27
N ILE A 40 -13.82 -5.44 2.96
CA ILE A 40 -14.64 -5.25 4.16
C ILE A 40 -13.80 -4.60 5.26
N ASN A 41 -12.58 -5.12 5.49
CA ASN A 41 -11.67 -4.59 6.49
C ASN A 41 -11.21 -3.14 6.18
N LYS A 42 -11.32 -2.71 4.92
CA LYS A 42 -11.09 -1.31 4.48
C LYS A 42 -12.26 -0.38 4.78
N GLY A 43 -13.44 -0.92 5.08
CA GLY A 43 -14.69 -0.15 5.16
C GLY A 43 -15.25 0.27 3.80
N TRP A 44 -14.67 -0.20 2.69
CA TRP A 44 -15.06 0.24 1.34
C TRP A 44 -16.27 -0.50 0.79
N VAL A 45 -16.53 -1.71 1.29
CA VAL A 45 -17.69 -2.53 0.90
C VAL A 45 -18.42 -3.02 2.14
N LYS A 46 -19.75 -3.11 2.03
CA LYS A 46 -20.64 -3.63 3.06
C LYS A 46 -21.77 -4.46 2.44
N GLY A 47 -22.38 -5.32 3.24
CA GLY A 47 -23.53 -6.13 2.83
C GLY A 47 -24.81 -5.31 2.61
N ARG A 48 -25.79 -5.92 1.95
CA ARG A 48 -27.16 -5.42 1.83
C ARG A 48 -28.03 -6.22 2.80
N GLY A 49 -28.60 -5.59 3.81
CA GLY A 49 -29.48 -6.25 4.79
C GLY A 49 -28.83 -7.49 5.45
N ASN A 50 -29.22 -8.69 4.99
CA ASN A 50 -28.89 -9.98 5.60
C ASN A 50 -27.62 -10.67 5.04
N GLY A 51 -26.88 -10.06 4.10
CA GLY A 51 -25.70 -10.71 3.52
C GLY A 51 -24.87 -9.83 2.57
N LEU A 52 -23.81 -10.41 2.00
CA LEU A 52 -22.94 -9.74 1.03
C LEU A 52 -23.46 -9.79 -0.42
N ASP A 53 -24.40 -10.69 -0.72
CA ASP A 53 -25.04 -10.87 -2.04
C ASP A 53 -24.04 -11.01 -3.20
N LEU A 54 -22.98 -11.80 -3.00
CA LEU A 54 -21.83 -11.87 -3.91
C LEU A 54 -22.20 -12.31 -5.33
N ASP A 55 -23.21 -13.17 -5.46
CA ASP A 55 -23.76 -13.66 -6.73
C ASP A 55 -24.71 -12.67 -7.42
N LYS A 56 -25.18 -11.63 -6.73
CA LYS A 56 -26.15 -10.66 -7.26
C LYS A 56 -25.47 -9.55 -8.04
N THR A 57 -26.23 -8.94 -8.95
CA THR A 57 -25.78 -7.76 -9.70
C THR A 57 -25.62 -6.55 -8.79
N ILE A 58 -24.62 -5.72 -9.10
CA ILE A 58 -24.31 -4.50 -8.34
C ILE A 58 -24.86 -3.26 -9.04
N THR A 59 -25.37 -2.28 -8.27
CA THR A 59 -25.96 -1.07 -8.85
C THR A 59 -24.93 0.00 -9.14
N ARG A 60 -25.27 0.92 -10.06
CA ARG A 60 -24.43 2.08 -10.40
C ARG A 60 -24.19 2.99 -9.18
N ALA A 61 -25.16 3.14 -8.28
CA ALA A 61 -25.01 3.90 -7.04
C ALA A 61 -23.97 3.30 -6.09
N GLU A 62 -23.96 1.98 -5.93
CA GLU A 62 -22.97 1.28 -5.10
C GLU A 62 -21.56 1.41 -5.66
N VAL A 63 -21.41 1.30 -6.98
CA VAL A 63 -20.13 1.51 -7.64
C VAL A 63 -19.65 2.96 -7.51
N ALA A 64 -20.54 3.94 -7.65
CA ALA A 64 -20.18 5.34 -7.44
C ALA A 64 -19.69 5.60 -6.00
N LYS A 65 -20.36 5.01 -5.00
CA LYS A 65 -19.88 5.02 -3.61
C LYS A 65 -18.49 4.42 -3.49
N MET A 66 -18.26 3.22 -4.03
CA MET A 66 -16.94 2.58 -3.95
C MET A 66 -15.86 3.43 -4.63
N ALA A 67 -16.12 3.98 -5.81
CA ALA A 67 -15.19 4.86 -6.52
C ALA A 67 -14.81 6.10 -5.69
N ALA A 68 -15.77 6.70 -4.97
CA ALA A 68 -15.50 7.82 -4.07
C ALA A 68 -14.67 7.39 -2.84
N LEU A 69 -14.99 6.25 -2.23
CA LEU A 69 -14.26 5.74 -1.05
C LEU A 69 -12.82 5.34 -1.38
N ILE A 70 -12.59 4.61 -2.47
CA ILE A 70 -11.25 4.18 -2.93
C ILE A 70 -10.37 5.39 -3.25
N SER A 71 -10.99 6.47 -3.75
CA SER A 71 -10.32 7.74 -4.05
C SER A 71 -10.25 8.69 -2.85
N ASN A 72 -10.62 8.23 -1.64
CA ASN A 72 -10.54 8.99 -0.39
C ASN A 72 -11.35 10.31 -0.40
N TYR A 73 -12.56 10.26 -0.97
CA TYR A 73 -13.48 11.40 -1.03
C TYR A 73 -14.76 11.18 -0.20
N GLU A 74 -14.67 10.42 0.89
CA GLU A 74 -15.80 10.17 1.77
C GLU A 74 -16.33 11.46 2.43
N LYS A 75 -15.43 12.31 2.94
CA LYS A 75 -15.81 13.58 3.59
C LYS A 75 -16.48 14.54 2.61
N GLU A 76 -15.97 14.63 1.40
CA GLU A 76 -16.55 15.43 0.33
C GLU A 76 -17.93 14.89 -0.08
N ALA A 77 -18.10 13.57 -0.10
CA ALA A 77 -19.39 12.96 -0.37
C ALA A 77 -20.39 13.24 0.76
N ASP A 78 -19.97 13.18 2.01
CA ASP A 78 -20.81 13.51 3.16
C ASP A 78 -21.23 14.99 3.14
N ASN A 79 -20.30 15.90 2.81
CA ASN A 79 -20.58 17.32 2.65
C ASN A 79 -21.52 17.62 1.48
N ALA A 80 -21.47 16.80 0.42
CA ALA A 80 -22.33 16.94 -0.75
C ALA A 80 -23.72 16.28 -0.55
N LYS A 81 -23.98 15.61 0.58
CA LYS A 81 -25.26 14.97 0.87
C LYS A 81 -26.36 16.03 0.98
N GLY A 82 -27.51 15.77 0.36
CA GLY A 82 -28.64 16.71 0.35
C GLY A 82 -28.47 17.84 -0.67
N THR A 83 -27.36 17.88 -1.41
CA THR A 83 -27.13 18.87 -2.47
C THR A 83 -27.64 18.35 -3.80
N GLN A 84 -28.37 19.19 -4.54
CA GLN A 84 -28.87 18.81 -5.86
C GLN A 84 -27.72 18.69 -6.87
N GLY A 85 -27.61 17.53 -7.50
CA GLY A 85 -26.57 17.19 -8.45
C GLY A 85 -26.90 17.61 -9.89
N SER A 86 -26.08 17.12 -10.84
CA SER A 86 -26.29 17.33 -12.28
C SER A 86 -27.33 16.39 -12.92
N PHE A 87 -27.84 15.41 -12.17
CA PHE A 87 -28.76 14.39 -12.68
C PHE A 87 -30.16 14.56 -12.12
N THR A 88 -31.14 14.43 -13.01
CA THR A 88 -32.55 14.68 -12.70
C THR A 88 -33.22 13.57 -11.88
N ASP A 89 -32.67 12.37 -11.91
CA ASP A 89 -33.21 11.16 -11.28
C ASP A 89 -32.50 10.77 -9.97
N VAL A 90 -31.56 11.61 -9.49
CA VAL A 90 -30.89 11.41 -8.20
C VAL A 90 -31.50 12.36 -7.18
N ASN A 91 -32.44 11.85 -6.38
CA ASN A 91 -33.05 12.62 -5.29
C ASN A 91 -31.98 13.05 -4.25
N VAL A 92 -32.10 14.26 -3.70
CA VAL A 92 -31.22 14.78 -2.63
C VAL A 92 -31.21 13.91 -1.37
N GLU A 93 -32.32 13.23 -1.08
CA GLU A 93 -32.45 12.29 0.04
C GLU A 93 -31.90 10.90 -0.27
N HIS A 94 -31.54 10.62 -1.53
CA HIS A 94 -31.00 9.34 -1.93
C HIS A 94 -29.70 9.05 -1.17
N TRP A 95 -29.57 7.84 -0.62
CA TRP A 95 -28.41 7.46 0.21
C TRP A 95 -27.06 7.64 -0.50
N ALA A 96 -27.06 7.52 -1.83
CA ALA A 96 -25.87 7.67 -2.67
C ALA A 96 -25.70 9.09 -3.26
N ASN A 97 -26.59 10.05 -2.99
CA ASN A 97 -26.59 11.40 -3.59
C ASN A 97 -25.20 12.07 -3.52
N GLY A 98 -24.64 12.20 -2.32
CA GLY A 98 -23.34 12.84 -2.12
C GLY A 98 -22.19 12.12 -2.83
N TYR A 99 -22.19 10.78 -2.79
CA TYR A 99 -21.19 9.96 -3.48
C TYR A 99 -21.27 10.09 -5.01
N ILE A 100 -22.48 10.09 -5.57
CA ILE A 100 -22.71 10.27 -7.02
C ILE A 100 -22.24 11.65 -7.46
N ASN A 101 -22.57 12.70 -6.69
CA ASN A 101 -22.17 14.08 -6.99
C ASN A 101 -20.64 14.21 -7.04
N VAL A 102 -19.95 13.67 -6.05
CA VAL A 102 -18.49 13.74 -5.97
C VAL A 102 -17.83 12.88 -7.05
N ALA A 103 -18.27 11.63 -7.25
CA ALA A 103 -17.72 10.77 -8.27
C ALA A 103 -17.90 11.35 -9.69
N THR A 104 -18.99 12.08 -9.92
CA THR A 104 -19.23 12.81 -11.17
C THR A 104 -18.33 14.03 -11.30
N THR A 105 -18.19 14.82 -10.23
CA THR A 105 -17.32 16.00 -10.19
C THR A 105 -15.85 15.63 -10.44
N LYS A 106 -15.42 14.47 -9.94
CA LYS A 106 -14.07 13.92 -10.17
C LYS A 106 -13.92 13.23 -11.53
N GLY A 107 -15.00 13.10 -12.31
CA GLY A 107 -14.98 12.50 -13.65
C GLY A 107 -14.96 10.97 -13.68
N TYR A 108 -15.10 10.30 -12.54
CA TYR A 108 -15.05 8.84 -12.41
C TYR A 108 -16.28 8.18 -13.01
N VAL A 109 -17.45 8.76 -12.79
CA VAL A 109 -18.73 8.28 -13.34
C VAL A 109 -19.36 9.36 -14.21
N ASN A 110 -20.10 8.93 -15.23
CA ASN A 110 -20.89 9.81 -16.10
C ASN A 110 -22.35 9.36 -16.09
N GLY A 111 -23.27 10.32 -16.28
CA GLY A 111 -24.66 10.02 -16.58
C GLY A 111 -24.90 9.77 -18.07
N TYR A 112 -26.16 9.52 -18.40
CA TYR A 112 -26.65 9.29 -19.74
C TYR A 112 -26.95 10.64 -20.45
N PRO A 113 -27.02 10.66 -21.79
CA PRO A 113 -27.34 11.87 -22.56
C PRO A 113 -28.68 12.54 -22.18
N ASP A 114 -29.60 11.78 -21.60
CA ASP A 114 -30.91 12.23 -21.10
C ASP A 114 -30.83 12.96 -19.73
N LYS A 115 -29.62 13.25 -19.23
CA LYS A 115 -29.36 13.86 -17.90
C LYS A 115 -29.81 12.99 -16.72
N THR A 116 -29.86 11.67 -16.89
CA THR A 116 -30.09 10.71 -15.81
C THR A 116 -28.81 9.99 -15.41
N PHE A 117 -28.76 9.45 -14.19
CA PHE A 117 -27.67 8.61 -13.68
C PHE A 117 -28.04 7.13 -13.60
N LYS A 118 -29.33 6.85 -13.38
CA LYS A 118 -29.95 5.54 -13.14
C LYS A 118 -29.30 4.82 -11.95
N PRO A 119 -29.40 5.36 -10.72
CA PRO A 119 -28.67 4.88 -9.55
C PRO A 119 -28.94 3.41 -9.21
N GLU A 120 -30.18 2.96 -9.39
CA GLU A 120 -30.62 1.60 -9.07
C GLU A 120 -30.40 0.59 -10.19
N ASN A 121 -30.00 1.04 -11.38
CA ASN A 121 -29.74 0.12 -12.49
C ASN A 121 -28.47 -0.69 -12.21
N PRO A 122 -28.46 -2.00 -12.57
CA PRO A 122 -27.25 -2.80 -12.51
C PRO A 122 -26.21 -2.24 -13.49
N ILE A 123 -24.95 -2.30 -13.08
CA ILE A 123 -23.83 -1.88 -13.92
C ILE A 123 -23.31 -3.05 -14.78
N THR A 124 -22.91 -2.77 -16.01
CA THR A 124 -22.24 -3.75 -16.88
C THR A 124 -20.75 -3.87 -16.59
N ASN A 125 -20.14 -4.98 -17.00
CA ASN A 125 -18.69 -5.22 -16.91
C ASN A 125 -17.89 -4.11 -17.64
N ALA A 126 -18.34 -3.69 -18.82
CA ALA A 126 -17.75 -2.58 -19.58
C ALA A 126 -17.75 -1.26 -18.80
N GLU A 127 -18.88 -0.94 -18.16
CA GLU A 127 -19.02 0.30 -17.40
C GLU A 127 -18.16 0.31 -16.13
N ILE A 128 -18.12 -0.77 -15.34
CA ILE A 128 -17.24 -0.81 -14.16
C ILE A 128 -15.78 -0.71 -14.58
N ILE A 129 -15.34 -1.43 -15.62
CA ILE A 129 -13.97 -1.35 -16.14
C ILE A 129 -13.64 0.08 -16.59
N THR A 130 -14.61 0.76 -17.21
CA THR A 130 -14.47 2.18 -17.60
C THR A 130 -14.22 3.06 -16.38
N ILE A 131 -15.01 2.89 -15.31
CA ILE A 131 -14.86 3.65 -14.06
C ILE A 131 -13.49 3.38 -13.44
N LEU A 132 -13.07 2.12 -13.32
CA LEU A 132 -11.76 1.77 -12.76
C LEU A 132 -10.61 2.38 -13.59
N SER A 133 -10.75 2.44 -14.92
CA SER A 133 -9.76 3.10 -15.79
C SER A 133 -9.67 4.61 -15.59
N LYS A 134 -10.74 5.23 -15.10
CA LYS A 134 -10.79 6.68 -14.79
C LYS A 134 -10.27 7.00 -13.40
N LEU A 135 -10.17 6.02 -12.50
CA LEU A 135 -9.48 6.19 -11.22
C LEU A 135 -7.97 6.31 -11.41
N HIS A 136 -7.44 5.64 -12.44
CA HIS A 136 -6.01 5.61 -12.79
C HIS A 136 -5.78 5.85 -14.29
N PRO A 137 -6.15 7.04 -14.81
CA PRO A 137 -5.99 7.37 -16.23
C PRO A 137 -4.52 7.32 -16.68
N GLU A 138 -3.59 7.54 -15.78
CA GLU A 138 -2.14 7.52 -16.02
C GLU A 138 -1.57 6.11 -16.31
N TRP A 139 -2.34 5.03 -16.11
CA TRP A 139 -1.90 3.67 -16.49
C TRP A 139 -2.41 3.24 -17.87
N LYS A 140 -3.07 4.12 -18.62
CA LYS A 140 -3.39 3.86 -20.04
C LYS A 140 -2.11 3.93 -20.87
N THR A 141 -1.91 2.95 -21.75
CA THR A 141 -0.73 2.87 -22.63
C THR A 141 -1.09 3.35 -24.04
N SER A 142 -0.09 3.70 -24.86
CA SER A 142 -0.32 4.08 -26.28
C SER A 142 -1.02 2.98 -27.09
N LEU A 143 -0.89 1.71 -26.69
CA LEU A 143 -1.61 0.56 -27.28
C LEU A 143 -3.13 0.57 -27.02
N THR A 144 -3.58 1.42 -26.09
CA THR A 144 -4.98 1.62 -25.71
C THR A 144 -5.58 2.93 -26.25
N GLU A 145 -4.77 3.84 -26.79
CA GLU A 145 -5.24 5.10 -27.38
C GLU A 145 -5.86 4.87 -28.77
N GLY A 146 -7.03 5.47 -29.03
CA GLY A 146 -7.70 5.43 -30.35
C GLY A 146 -8.63 4.24 -30.64
N LYS A 147 -8.92 3.36 -29.66
CA LYS A 147 -9.87 2.23 -29.82
C LYS A 147 -11.29 2.60 -29.39
N ILE A 148 -12.30 2.01 -30.04
CA ILE A 148 -13.74 2.22 -29.75
C ILE A 148 -14.09 1.62 -28.39
N TRP A 149 -14.88 2.35 -27.59
CA TRP A 149 -15.41 1.87 -26.31
C TRP A 149 -16.21 0.56 -26.46
N PRO A 150 -16.06 -0.43 -25.55
CA PRO A 150 -15.21 -0.44 -24.36
C PRO A 150 -13.84 -1.11 -24.59
N THR A 151 -13.40 -1.27 -25.83
CA THR A 151 -12.20 -2.05 -26.19
C THR A 151 -10.93 -1.49 -25.56
N ALA A 152 -10.81 -0.15 -25.49
CA ALA A 152 -9.67 0.50 -24.85
C ALA A 152 -9.62 0.19 -23.35
N GLU A 153 -10.77 0.29 -22.69
CA GLU A 153 -10.96 0.10 -21.25
C GLU A 153 -10.73 -1.36 -20.84
N VAL A 154 -11.21 -2.31 -21.64
CA VAL A 154 -10.97 -3.75 -21.41
C VAL A 154 -9.50 -4.09 -21.56
N ASN A 155 -8.80 -3.54 -22.57
CA ASN A 155 -7.37 -3.73 -22.73
C ASN A 155 -6.56 -3.12 -21.58
N PHE A 156 -6.98 -1.95 -21.10
CA PHE A 156 -6.42 -1.35 -19.89
C PHE A 156 -6.54 -2.32 -18.70
N ALA A 157 -7.71 -2.91 -18.48
CA ALA A 157 -7.92 -3.83 -17.37
C ALA A 157 -7.17 -5.15 -17.52
N LYS A 158 -7.03 -5.68 -18.74
CA LYS A 158 -6.19 -6.86 -19.02
C LYS A 158 -4.71 -6.58 -18.78
N THR A 159 -4.21 -5.45 -19.27
CA THR A 159 -2.78 -5.08 -19.17
C THR A 159 -2.35 -4.82 -17.72
N ASN A 160 -3.25 -4.26 -16.91
CA ASN A 160 -2.99 -3.92 -15.51
C ASN A 160 -3.48 -5.00 -14.53
N ASN A 161 -3.65 -6.25 -14.98
CA ASN A 161 -4.07 -7.40 -14.15
C ASN A 161 -5.38 -7.21 -13.36
N ILE A 162 -6.23 -6.26 -13.73
CA ILE A 162 -7.48 -5.95 -13.03
C ILE A 162 -8.48 -7.11 -13.17
N LEU A 163 -8.46 -7.82 -14.30
CA LEU A 163 -9.36 -8.95 -14.57
C LEU A 163 -8.80 -10.30 -14.08
N LYS A 164 -7.69 -10.31 -13.33
CA LYS A 164 -7.00 -11.53 -12.92
C LYS A 164 -7.85 -12.38 -11.97
N ASP A 165 -7.91 -13.68 -12.26
CA ASP A 165 -8.64 -14.73 -11.51
C ASP A 165 -10.17 -14.55 -11.46
N ILE A 166 -10.73 -13.61 -12.23
CA ILE A 166 -12.17 -13.41 -12.31
C ILE A 166 -12.73 -14.32 -13.40
N LYS A 167 -13.48 -15.34 -12.96
CA LYS A 167 -14.05 -16.35 -13.85
C LYS A 167 -15.15 -15.72 -14.72
N ASN A 168 -15.24 -16.11 -15.99
CA ASN A 168 -16.37 -15.83 -16.91
C ASN A 168 -16.48 -14.43 -17.56
N LEU A 169 -15.44 -13.59 -17.56
CA LEU A 169 -15.50 -12.26 -18.20
C LEU A 169 -15.17 -12.22 -19.70
N ASP A 170 -14.46 -13.21 -20.24
CA ASP A 170 -14.07 -13.19 -21.65
C ASP A 170 -15.29 -13.14 -22.59
N GLY A 171 -15.42 -12.03 -23.32
CA GLY A 171 -16.50 -11.79 -24.27
C GLY A 171 -17.84 -11.36 -23.67
N LYS A 172 -17.93 -11.05 -22.37
CA LYS A 172 -19.18 -10.65 -21.69
C LYS A 172 -19.17 -9.21 -21.14
N ASN A 173 -18.58 -8.29 -21.89
CA ASN A 173 -18.45 -6.87 -21.50
C ASN A 173 -19.82 -6.20 -21.31
N ASP A 174 -20.84 -6.58 -22.09
CA ASP A 174 -22.17 -5.97 -22.04
C ASP A 174 -23.10 -6.60 -20.99
N LYS A 175 -22.63 -7.62 -20.26
CA LYS A 175 -23.42 -8.25 -19.19
C LYS A 175 -23.27 -7.49 -17.88
N ASN A 176 -24.34 -7.52 -17.07
CA ASN A 176 -24.33 -6.96 -15.72
C ASN A 176 -23.29 -7.66 -14.85
N ALA A 177 -22.47 -6.87 -14.16
CA ALA A 177 -21.42 -7.34 -13.27
C ALA A 177 -22.02 -7.83 -11.94
N THR A 178 -21.50 -8.94 -11.42
CA THR A 178 -21.83 -9.40 -10.07
C THR A 178 -21.06 -8.60 -9.02
N ARG A 179 -21.57 -8.56 -7.79
CA ARG A 179 -20.89 -7.92 -6.66
C ARG A 179 -19.52 -8.53 -6.42
N GLN A 180 -19.40 -9.86 -6.51
CA GLN A 180 -18.11 -10.54 -6.40
C GLN A 180 -17.12 -10.06 -7.46
N ASP A 181 -17.51 -10.07 -8.74
CA ASP A 181 -16.60 -9.67 -9.83
C ASP A 181 -16.11 -8.23 -9.63
N VAL A 182 -17.00 -7.30 -9.27
CA VAL A 182 -16.62 -5.90 -9.02
C VAL A 182 -15.69 -5.76 -7.82
N PHE A 183 -15.94 -6.49 -6.73
CA PHE A 183 -15.06 -6.49 -5.57
C PHE A 183 -13.68 -7.05 -5.92
N GLU A 184 -13.61 -8.14 -6.67
CA GLU A 184 -12.33 -8.70 -7.10
C GLU A 184 -11.58 -7.76 -8.06
N MET A 185 -12.26 -7.07 -8.99
CA MET A 185 -11.64 -6.05 -9.85
C MET A 185 -11.06 -4.88 -9.05
N ILE A 186 -11.82 -4.38 -8.07
CA ILE A 186 -11.37 -3.29 -7.19
C ILE A 186 -10.15 -3.73 -6.38
N TYR A 187 -10.20 -4.94 -5.80
CA TYR A 187 -9.06 -5.51 -5.08
C TYR A 187 -7.82 -5.57 -5.99
N ASN A 188 -7.96 -6.14 -7.19
CA ASN A 188 -6.86 -6.26 -8.15
C ASN A 188 -6.29 -4.90 -8.57
N LEU A 189 -7.14 -3.88 -8.80
CA LEU A 189 -6.71 -2.52 -9.08
C LEU A 189 -5.86 -1.95 -7.94
N CYS A 190 -6.29 -2.14 -6.69
CA CYS A 190 -5.54 -1.70 -5.52
C CYS A 190 -4.19 -2.42 -5.38
N GLN A 191 -4.14 -3.73 -5.66
CA GLN A 191 -2.90 -4.49 -5.63
C GLN A 191 -1.93 -4.03 -6.73
N GLU A 192 -2.41 -3.77 -7.95
CA GLU A 192 -1.56 -3.26 -9.03
C GLU A 192 -1.06 -1.84 -8.72
N LYS A 193 -1.89 -0.98 -8.07
CA LYS A 193 -1.44 0.34 -7.58
C LYS A 193 -0.24 0.20 -6.65
N ILE A 194 -0.34 -0.70 -5.68
CA ILE A 194 0.73 -0.98 -4.71
C ILE A 194 1.97 -1.46 -5.46
N ARG A 195 1.81 -2.42 -6.38
CA ARG A 195 2.91 -2.98 -7.18
C ARG A 195 3.61 -1.91 -8.02
N LEU A 196 2.87 -1.06 -8.73
CA LEU A 196 3.42 0.03 -9.56
C LEU A 196 4.07 1.11 -8.70
N THR A 197 3.52 1.41 -7.53
CA THR A 197 4.11 2.35 -6.58
C THR A 197 5.46 1.83 -6.06
N VAL A 198 5.53 0.55 -5.70
CA VAL A 198 6.77 -0.12 -5.29
C VAL A 198 7.79 -0.10 -6.43
N LYS A 199 7.41 -0.51 -7.63
CA LYS A 199 8.29 -0.51 -8.81
C LYS A 199 8.81 0.89 -9.18
N ASN A 200 7.96 1.92 -9.07
CA ASN A 200 8.36 3.30 -9.32
C ASN A 200 9.26 3.82 -8.19
N ALA A 201 9.01 3.45 -6.94
CA ALA A 201 9.90 3.76 -5.82
C ALA A 201 11.27 3.10 -6.02
N GLU A 202 11.34 1.83 -6.44
CA GLU A 202 12.58 1.12 -6.79
C GLU A 202 13.34 1.82 -7.93
N LYS A 203 12.64 2.28 -8.97
CA LYS A 203 13.22 3.02 -10.10
C LYS A 203 13.69 4.43 -9.70
N GLN A 204 12.98 5.10 -8.79
CA GLN A 204 13.39 6.41 -8.25
C GLN A 204 14.55 6.28 -7.26
N LEU A 205 14.63 5.16 -6.52
CA LEU A 205 15.77 4.77 -5.69
C LEU A 205 17.02 4.52 -6.54
N SER A 206 16.90 3.91 -7.72
CA SER A 206 18.05 3.72 -8.64
C SER A 206 18.54 5.01 -9.30
N VAL A 207 17.73 6.07 -9.34
CA VAL A 207 18.09 7.38 -9.94
C VAL A 207 18.62 8.37 -8.89
N LYS A 208 18.26 8.21 -7.60
CA LYS A 208 18.64 9.13 -6.50
C LYS A 208 19.91 8.75 -5.72
N GLU A 209 20.59 7.66 -6.04
CA GLU A 209 21.85 7.25 -5.39
C GLU A 209 23.04 8.23 -5.62
N SER A 210 22.87 9.34 -6.37
CA SER A 210 23.92 10.35 -6.59
C SER A 210 23.96 11.52 -5.59
N THR A 211 23.09 11.61 -4.58
CA THR A 211 23.23 12.61 -3.49
C THR A 211 22.69 12.08 -2.15
N LYS A 212 23.54 12.16 -1.11
CA LYS A 212 23.43 11.59 0.25
C LYS A 212 22.15 11.91 1.07
N PRO A 213 21.89 11.16 2.19
CA PRO A 213 20.55 10.70 2.59
C PRO A 213 20.02 11.25 3.94
N SER A 214 18.69 11.33 4.09
CA SER A 214 18.04 11.40 5.42
C SER A 214 16.52 11.08 5.48
N ALA A 215 15.96 10.20 4.62
CA ALA A 215 14.53 9.86 4.74
C ALA A 215 14.14 8.40 4.45
N ILE A 216 15.10 7.52 4.12
CA ILE A 216 14.78 6.19 3.57
C ILE A 216 14.62 5.09 4.64
N ASN A 217 14.99 5.35 5.91
CA ASN A 217 14.95 4.32 6.96
C ASN A 217 13.58 4.18 7.69
N TRP A 218 12.47 4.61 7.08
CA TRP A 218 11.10 4.42 7.59
C TRP A 218 10.25 3.48 6.72
N TRP A 219 10.72 3.12 5.51
CA TRP A 219 9.86 2.58 4.44
C TRP A 219 9.82 1.06 4.29
N TRP A 220 10.52 0.29 5.12
CA TRP A 220 10.62 -1.17 4.92
C TRP A 220 9.91 -2.02 6.00
N ASN A 221 9.35 -1.41 7.05
CA ASN A 221 8.98 -2.16 8.26
C ASN A 221 7.47 -2.29 8.58
N ASN A 222 6.54 -2.01 7.66
CA ASN A 222 5.10 -2.25 7.91
C ASN A 222 4.36 -2.75 6.67
N GLY A 223 4.02 -4.05 6.69
CA GLY A 223 3.07 -4.65 5.76
C GLY A 223 1.64 -4.19 6.08
N TYR A 224 1.04 -3.54 5.08
CA TYR A 224 -0.35 -3.08 4.96
C TYR A 224 -0.77 -1.80 5.71
N LEU A 225 -1.16 -0.82 4.88
CA LEU A 225 -1.99 0.37 5.12
C LEU A 225 -1.24 1.63 5.56
N ALA A 226 -1.39 2.68 4.74
CA ALA A 226 -0.97 4.03 5.09
C ALA A 226 -1.74 4.49 6.33
N ASN A 227 -1.14 4.39 7.51
CA ASN A 227 -1.59 5.16 8.66
C ASN A 227 -1.02 6.57 8.51
N ARG A 228 -1.86 7.56 8.20
CA ARG A 228 -1.45 8.96 8.27
C ARG A 228 -1.12 9.31 9.73
N GLU A 229 0.04 9.91 9.97
CA GLU A 229 0.31 10.55 11.26
C GLU A 229 -0.50 11.84 11.36
N TYR A 230 -1.14 12.03 12.52
CA TYR A 230 -1.89 13.22 12.85
C TYR A 230 -1.31 13.90 14.07
N ALA A 231 -1.17 15.21 14.01
CA ALA A 231 -0.69 16.02 15.12
C ALA A 231 -1.86 16.39 16.05
N VAL A 232 -1.79 15.99 17.31
CA VAL A 232 -2.63 16.51 18.39
C VAL A 232 -1.83 17.58 19.14
N ARG A 233 -2.17 18.85 18.93
CA ARG A 233 -1.47 20.01 19.50
C ARG A 233 -2.25 20.55 20.68
N PHE A 234 -1.60 20.71 21.82
CA PHE A 234 -2.20 21.23 23.05
C PHE A 234 -1.81 22.70 23.22
N TYR A 235 -2.79 23.55 23.50
CA TYR A 235 -2.62 24.99 23.68
C TYR A 235 -3.16 25.45 25.04
N ASP A 236 -2.51 26.43 25.66
CA ASP A 236 -3.02 27.07 26.87
C ASP A 236 -4.18 28.04 26.55
N ILE A 237 -4.72 28.68 27.60
CA ILE A 237 -5.81 29.66 27.46
C ILE A 237 -5.42 30.90 26.62
N ASN A 238 -4.12 31.21 26.53
CA ASN A 238 -3.57 32.31 25.75
C ASN A 238 -3.20 31.90 24.32
N LYS A 239 -3.53 30.67 23.91
CA LYS A 239 -3.19 30.06 22.61
C LYS A 239 -1.68 29.85 22.40
N ALA A 240 -0.90 29.80 23.47
CA ALA A 240 0.49 29.35 23.42
C ALA A 240 0.52 27.81 23.33
N GLN A 241 1.28 27.27 22.38
CA GLN A 241 1.39 25.82 22.18
C GLN A 241 2.22 25.20 23.31
N LEU A 242 1.60 24.30 24.07
CA LEU A 242 2.20 23.61 25.22
C LEU A 242 2.93 22.35 24.79
N TYR A 243 2.30 21.54 23.94
CA TYR A 243 2.80 20.21 23.58
C TYR A 243 2.22 19.74 22.25
N THR A 244 2.90 18.81 21.58
CA THR A 244 2.38 18.15 20.39
C THR A 244 2.63 16.66 20.49
N LYS A 245 1.57 15.87 20.37
CA LYS A 245 1.64 14.42 20.31
C LYS A 245 1.27 13.97 18.90
N TYR A 246 2.19 13.26 18.24
CA TYR A 246 1.90 12.61 16.97
C TYR A 246 1.31 11.23 17.26
N VAL A 247 0.20 10.92 16.61
CA VAL A 247 -0.51 9.65 16.73
C VAL A 247 -0.86 9.15 15.34
N TYR A 248 -0.95 7.84 15.15
CA TYR A 248 -1.32 7.28 13.86
C TYR A 248 -2.84 7.32 13.67
N GLU A 249 -3.28 7.32 12.41
CA GLU A 249 -4.70 7.25 12.05
C GLU A 249 -5.40 6.10 12.78
N GLY A 250 -6.41 6.43 13.59
CA GLY A 250 -7.15 5.47 14.39
C GLY A 250 -6.61 5.25 15.81
N ASP A 251 -5.46 5.84 16.18
CA ASP A 251 -4.91 5.77 17.53
C ASP A 251 -5.67 6.66 18.49
N ARG A 252 -5.64 6.28 19.77
CA ARG A 252 -6.10 7.12 20.88
C ARG A 252 -4.95 7.96 21.39
N VAL A 253 -5.24 9.20 21.76
CA VAL A 253 -4.26 10.10 22.37
C VAL A 253 -4.47 10.11 23.88
N SER A 254 -3.38 10.22 24.65
CA SER A 254 -3.45 10.31 26.12
C SER A 254 -3.46 11.79 26.52
N SER A 255 -4.23 12.14 27.55
CA SER A 255 -4.23 13.51 28.08
C SER A 255 -2.87 13.90 28.66
N ILE A 256 -2.58 15.20 28.67
CA ILE A 256 -1.46 15.80 29.39
C ILE A 256 -1.98 16.61 30.59
N ASN A 257 -1.11 16.86 31.56
CA ASN A 257 -1.43 17.77 32.66
C ASN A 257 -1.62 19.19 32.12
N ALA A 258 -2.76 19.81 32.42
CA ALA A 258 -3.02 21.20 32.06
C ALA A 258 -2.26 22.16 32.99
N PRO A 259 -1.87 23.36 32.51
CA PRO A 259 -1.28 24.40 33.35
C PRO A 259 -2.20 24.79 34.52
N GLU A 260 -1.64 25.00 35.71
CA GLU A 260 -2.40 25.58 36.82
C GLU A 260 -2.61 27.08 36.58
N VAL A 261 -3.85 27.56 36.71
CA VAL A 261 -4.21 28.97 36.55
C VAL A 261 -4.88 29.45 37.85
N ASP A 262 -4.26 30.40 38.54
CA ASP A 262 -4.71 30.90 39.84
C ASP A 262 -6.16 31.42 39.78
N GLY A 263 -7.04 30.81 40.58
CA GLY A 263 -8.46 31.15 40.67
C GLY A 263 -9.37 30.47 39.63
N TYR A 264 -8.83 29.60 38.79
CA TYR A 264 -9.57 28.93 37.72
C TYR A 264 -9.37 27.40 37.78
N LYS A 265 -10.47 26.65 37.68
CA LYS A 265 -10.47 25.18 37.67
C LYS A 265 -10.43 24.67 36.23
N PHE A 266 -9.48 23.80 35.93
CA PHE A 266 -9.41 23.13 34.62
C PHE A 266 -10.62 22.22 34.39
N GLU A 267 -11.29 22.36 33.25
CA GLU A 267 -12.49 21.61 32.89
C GLU A 267 -12.24 20.52 31.85
N GLY A 268 -11.20 20.68 31.03
CA GLY A 268 -10.90 19.74 29.96
C GLY A 268 -10.27 20.40 28.74
N TRP A 269 -9.94 19.57 27.77
CA TRP A 269 -9.36 19.97 26.49
C TRP A 269 -10.47 20.10 25.46
N MET A 270 -10.57 21.26 24.80
CA MET A 270 -11.59 21.52 23.78
C MET A 270 -10.98 21.54 22.39
N ASP A 271 -11.52 20.76 21.47
CA ASP A 271 -11.12 20.75 20.07
C ASP A 271 -11.52 22.07 19.41
N ARG A 272 -10.51 22.78 18.90
CA ARG A 272 -10.63 24.12 18.32
C ARG A 272 -11.54 24.16 17.09
N ASP A 273 -11.55 23.10 16.29
CA ASP A 273 -12.30 23.10 15.02
C ASP A 273 -13.75 22.69 15.22
N THR A 274 -14.03 21.84 16.22
CA THR A 274 -15.39 21.35 16.48
C THR A 274 -16.10 22.08 17.63
N GLY A 275 -15.35 22.77 18.50
CA GLY A 275 -15.87 23.46 19.68
C GLY A 275 -16.36 22.53 20.79
N LYS A 276 -16.10 21.23 20.70
CA LYS A 276 -16.51 20.21 21.69
C LYS A 276 -15.35 19.81 22.60
N TYR A 277 -15.65 19.31 23.79
CA TYR A 277 -14.64 18.69 24.65
C TYR A 277 -14.13 17.41 23.98
N PHE A 278 -12.81 17.27 23.96
CA PHE A 278 -12.14 16.14 23.36
C PHE A 278 -12.08 14.99 24.35
N GLU A 279 -12.65 13.85 23.96
CA GLU A 279 -12.62 12.63 24.76
C GLU A 279 -11.39 11.79 24.39
N PHE A 280 -10.49 11.55 25.34
CA PHE A 280 -9.24 10.82 25.07
C PHE A 280 -9.43 9.32 24.74
N ASN A 281 -10.68 8.83 24.79
CA ASN A 281 -11.06 7.51 24.28
C ASN A 281 -11.42 7.51 22.78
N ASP A 282 -11.52 8.69 22.15
CA ASP A 282 -11.79 8.82 20.73
C ASP A 282 -10.54 8.55 19.89
N ARG A 283 -10.77 7.99 18.71
CA ARG A 283 -9.73 7.69 17.73
C ARG A 283 -9.43 8.93 16.87
N VAL A 284 -8.16 9.17 16.58
CA VAL A 284 -7.70 10.35 15.85
C VAL A 284 -7.59 10.06 14.35
N TYR A 285 -8.31 10.83 13.53
CA TYR A 285 -8.34 10.69 12.06
C TYR A 285 -8.04 12.00 11.31
N ARG A 286 -7.50 12.99 12.03
CA ARG A 286 -7.12 14.32 11.52
C ARG A 286 -6.19 14.99 12.51
N ASP A 287 -5.45 16.03 12.08
CA ASP A 287 -4.81 16.95 13.01
C ASP A 287 -5.87 17.61 13.92
N ILE A 288 -5.57 17.71 15.21
CA ILE A 288 -6.47 18.26 16.24
C ILE A 288 -5.71 19.29 17.07
N ASP A 289 -6.22 20.52 17.11
CA ASP A 289 -5.74 21.56 18.02
C ASP A 289 -6.65 21.58 19.27
N LEU A 290 -6.12 21.18 20.43
CA LEU A 290 -6.81 21.13 21.72
C LEU A 290 -6.46 22.34 22.58
N ILE A 291 -7.46 23.11 23.00
CA ILE A 291 -7.30 24.31 23.84
C ILE A 291 -7.77 24.00 25.26
N ALA A 292 -6.95 24.32 26.26
CA ALA A 292 -7.31 24.17 27.66
C ALA A 292 -8.48 25.11 28.04
N LYS A 293 -9.53 24.56 28.66
CA LYS A 293 -10.67 25.32 29.19
C LYS A 293 -10.71 25.31 30.70
N TYR A 294 -11.11 26.44 31.26
CA TYR A 294 -11.21 26.64 32.70
C TYR A 294 -12.53 27.33 33.05
N SER A 295 -13.09 26.99 34.21
CA SER A 295 -14.16 27.76 34.86
C SER A 295 -13.64 28.47 36.10
N THR A 296 -14.34 29.54 36.49
CA THR A 296 -14.07 30.24 37.73
C THR A 296 -14.41 29.35 38.91
N ASP A 297 -13.43 29.12 39.77
CA ASP A 297 -13.64 28.37 41.01
C ASP A 297 -14.37 29.29 42.00
N MET A 298 -15.70 29.31 41.96
CA MET A 298 -16.52 30.12 42.87
C MET A 298 -16.26 29.78 44.35
N ALA A 299 -15.58 28.67 44.66
CA ALA A 299 -15.18 28.27 46.01
C ALA A 299 -13.93 29.00 46.55
N LYS A 300 -13.17 29.74 45.74
CA LYS A 300 -11.97 30.48 46.16
C LYS A 300 -12.10 32.01 46.14
N ILE A 301 -13.26 32.56 45.79
CA ILE A 301 -13.53 33.99 45.98
C ILE A 301 -14.05 34.17 47.41
N LYS A 302 -13.17 34.58 48.33
CA LYS A 302 -13.64 35.23 49.57
C LYS A 302 -14.37 36.52 49.16
N PRO A 303 -15.56 36.81 49.73
CA PRO A 303 -16.21 38.10 49.51
C PRO A 303 -15.26 39.21 49.97
N VAL A 304 -14.91 40.12 49.07
CA VAL A 304 -14.34 41.41 49.47
C VAL A 304 -15.50 42.24 49.98
N GLU A 305 -15.57 42.43 51.31
CA GLU A 305 -16.45 43.39 51.93
C GLU A 305 -16.22 44.78 51.32
N PRO A 306 -17.25 45.49 50.84
CA PRO A 306 -17.12 46.91 50.54
C PRO A 306 -17.03 47.68 51.86
N LYS A 307 -15.85 48.25 52.15
CA LYS A 307 -15.70 49.30 53.17
C LYS A 307 -16.08 50.67 52.58
N PRO A 308 -16.73 51.53 53.38
CA PRO A 308 -17.49 52.69 52.92
C PRO A 308 -16.60 53.90 52.60
N VAL A 309 -17.03 54.74 51.67
CA VAL A 309 -16.56 56.13 51.55
C VAL A 309 -17.78 57.04 51.59
N GLU A 310 -17.81 57.92 52.58
CA GLU A 310 -18.87 58.88 52.85
C GLU A 310 -19.01 59.94 51.73
N PRO A 311 -20.24 60.39 51.42
CA PRO A 311 -20.48 61.58 50.61
C PRO A 311 -20.74 62.81 51.49
N LYS A 312 -20.28 64.00 51.05
CA LYS A 312 -20.82 65.34 51.37
C LYS A 312 -19.93 66.45 50.78
N PRO A 313 -20.41 67.70 50.62
CA PRO A 313 -21.64 68.18 49.94
C PRO A 313 -21.33 69.40 49.03
N VAL A 314 -22.35 69.97 48.36
CA VAL A 314 -22.70 71.42 48.31
C VAL A 314 -23.83 71.64 47.28
N GLU A 315 -25.06 71.69 47.78
CA GLU A 315 -25.97 72.86 47.92
C GLU A 315 -26.14 73.97 46.83
N PRO A 316 -27.30 74.68 46.83
CA PRO A 316 -28.16 74.88 45.66
C PRO A 316 -28.48 76.37 45.35
N LYS A 317 -29.32 76.64 44.32
CA LYS A 317 -30.38 77.69 44.29
C LYS A 317 -31.25 77.63 42.99
N PRO A 318 -32.41 78.34 42.87
CA PRO A 318 -33.74 77.69 42.70
C PRO A 318 -34.65 78.28 41.58
N VAL A 319 -35.95 77.90 41.61
CA VAL A 319 -37.20 78.65 41.25
C VAL A 319 -38.08 78.05 40.12
N GLU A 320 -39.39 77.89 40.42
CA GLU A 320 -40.56 77.56 39.56
C GLU A 320 -41.05 78.81 38.72
N PRO A 321 -42.29 78.97 38.17
CA PRO A 321 -43.40 78.06 37.79
C PRO A 321 -44.06 78.33 36.37
N LYS A 322 -44.94 77.39 35.95
CA LYS A 322 -46.20 77.35 35.08
C LYS A 322 -46.68 78.57 34.22
N PRO A 323 -47.62 78.47 33.21
CA PRO A 323 -48.65 77.42 32.89
C PRO A 323 -49.11 77.15 31.40
N ALA A 324 -49.91 76.08 31.22
CA ALA A 324 -51.19 75.83 30.46
C ALA A 324 -51.42 75.90 28.91
N GLU A 325 -51.98 74.77 28.39
CA GLU A 325 -53.11 74.48 27.41
C GLU A 325 -53.18 75.10 25.98
N PRO A 326 -53.94 74.57 24.96
CA PRO A 326 -54.97 73.49 24.89
C PRO A 326 -54.93 72.48 23.64
N LYS A 327 -55.96 71.61 23.56
CA LYS A 327 -56.44 70.59 22.54
C LYS A 327 -56.78 71.16 21.11
N PRO A 328 -57.15 70.40 20.01
CA PRO A 328 -57.94 69.13 19.92
C PRO A 328 -57.64 68.13 18.74
N ALA A 329 -58.52 67.12 18.59
CA ALA A 329 -58.48 65.96 17.69
C ALA A 329 -59.51 66.00 16.51
N GLU A 330 -59.39 64.99 15.61
CA GLU A 330 -60.33 64.45 14.56
C GLU A 330 -60.25 65.02 13.12
N PRO A 331 -60.32 64.15 12.06
CA PRO A 331 -61.56 63.45 11.64
C PRO A 331 -61.46 61.96 11.18
N LYS A 332 -62.63 61.27 11.24
CA LYS A 332 -63.10 60.02 10.54
C LYS A 332 -63.51 60.31 9.06
N PRO A 333 -64.08 59.42 8.16
CA PRO A 333 -64.49 57.98 8.22
C PRO A 333 -64.27 57.09 6.92
N ALA A 334 -64.54 55.77 7.07
CA ALA A 334 -65.32 54.78 6.25
C ALA A 334 -65.17 54.50 4.70
N GLU A 335 -65.02 53.19 4.40
CA GLU A 335 -65.68 52.25 3.43
C GLU A 335 -65.88 52.58 1.93
N PRO A 336 -65.76 51.56 1.03
CA PRO A 336 -66.96 50.79 0.64
C PRO A 336 -66.79 49.24 0.57
N LYS A 337 -67.92 48.56 0.84
CA LYS A 337 -68.30 47.14 0.58
C LYS A 337 -68.55 46.87 -0.94
N PRO A 338 -69.15 45.73 -1.40
CA PRO A 338 -68.87 44.28 -1.29
C PRO A 338 -68.91 43.53 -2.67
N VAL A 339 -68.89 42.16 -2.63
CA VAL A 339 -69.47 41.14 -3.56
C VAL A 339 -68.51 40.32 -4.47
N GLU A 340 -68.28 39.05 -4.07
CA GLU A 340 -68.54 37.74 -4.76
C GLU A 340 -68.59 37.60 -6.32
N PRO A 341 -68.55 36.37 -6.94
CA PRO A 341 -68.33 35.00 -6.41
C PRO A 341 -67.50 34.02 -7.32
N LYS A 342 -67.19 32.81 -6.76
CA LYS A 342 -67.20 31.40 -7.30
C LYS A 342 -66.60 31.04 -8.70
N PRO A 343 -66.45 29.75 -9.10
CA PRO A 343 -66.37 28.45 -8.37
C PRO A 343 -65.20 27.54 -8.86
N ALA A 344 -64.94 26.42 -8.16
CA ALA A 344 -64.63 25.14 -8.80
C ALA A 344 -64.80 23.98 -7.79
N GLU A 345 -65.58 22.97 -8.18
CA GLU A 345 -65.73 21.66 -7.53
C GLU A 345 -64.44 20.81 -7.73
N PRO A 346 -64.18 19.75 -6.91
CA PRO A 346 -64.81 18.45 -7.14
C PRO A 346 -65.17 17.62 -5.89
N LYS A 347 -66.06 16.65 -6.13
CA LYS A 347 -66.58 15.52 -5.32
C LYS A 347 -65.61 14.28 -5.30
N PRO A 348 -65.92 13.09 -4.72
CA PRO A 348 -66.12 12.78 -3.28
C PRO A 348 -65.64 11.35 -2.82
N VAL A 349 -65.79 11.05 -1.50
CA VAL A 349 -66.12 9.75 -0.82
C VAL A 349 -64.98 8.70 -0.63
N GLU A 350 -64.39 8.50 0.58
CA GLU A 350 -64.80 7.67 1.77
C GLU A 350 -64.57 6.13 1.63
N PRO A 351 -64.59 5.28 2.69
CA PRO A 351 -64.57 5.51 4.16
C PRO A 351 -63.59 4.59 4.95
N LYS A 352 -63.44 4.81 6.27
CA LYS A 352 -63.30 3.78 7.34
C LYS A 352 -63.44 4.43 8.74
N PRO A 353 -63.82 3.69 9.81
CA PRO A 353 -64.87 4.09 10.75
C PRO A 353 -64.38 4.76 12.05
N VAL A 354 -65.35 5.39 12.70
CA VAL A 354 -65.32 6.27 13.88
C VAL A 354 -65.64 5.50 15.16
N GLU A 355 -65.00 5.85 16.29
CA GLU A 355 -65.64 5.87 17.62
C GLU A 355 -65.11 7.08 18.46
N PRO A 356 -65.93 7.67 19.36
CA PRO A 356 -65.85 9.07 19.72
C PRO A 356 -65.27 9.36 21.12
N LYS A 357 -64.60 10.51 21.26
CA LYS A 357 -64.31 11.18 22.55
C LYS A 357 -65.45 12.14 22.92
N PRO A 358 -65.96 12.13 24.16
CA PRO A 358 -66.83 13.18 24.67
C PRO A 358 -66.04 14.44 25.05
N VAL A 359 -66.58 15.62 24.74
CA VAL A 359 -66.06 16.94 25.11
C VAL A 359 -66.98 17.55 26.17
N GLU A 360 -66.37 18.00 27.27
CA GLU A 360 -67.00 18.83 28.30
C GLU A 360 -67.31 20.24 27.76
N PRO A 361 -68.50 20.81 28.02
CA PRO A 361 -68.74 22.24 27.79
C PRO A 361 -68.39 23.08 29.03
N LYS A 362 -67.64 24.16 28.81
CA LYS A 362 -67.47 25.28 29.75
C LYS A 362 -68.70 26.21 29.74
N PRO A 363 -68.95 26.93 30.85
CA PRO A 363 -70.22 27.62 31.12
C PRO A 363 -70.26 29.06 30.58
N VAL A 364 -71.48 29.58 30.40
CA VAL A 364 -71.78 31.01 30.24
C VAL A 364 -72.93 31.37 31.18
N GLU A 365 -72.72 32.40 32.00
CA GLU A 365 -73.71 33.02 32.89
C GLU A 365 -74.81 33.74 32.10
N PRO A 366 -75.99 33.94 32.70
CA PRO A 366 -76.34 35.34 32.98
C PRO A 366 -77.03 35.55 34.35
N LYS A 367 -76.66 36.65 35.01
CA LYS A 367 -77.44 37.36 36.05
C LYS A 367 -78.70 37.99 35.39
N PRO A 368 -79.86 38.16 36.07
CA PRO A 368 -79.98 39.17 37.15
C PRO A 368 -81.02 38.97 38.29
N VAL A 369 -80.62 39.51 39.45
CA VAL A 369 -81.38 40.32 40.45
C VAL A 369 -82.21 39.61 41.54
N ASP A 370 -81.82 39.97 42.78
CA ASP A 370 -82.32 39.55 44.09
C ASP A 370 -83.79 39.91 44.39
N PRO A 371 -84.43 39.13 45.27
CA PRO A 371 -84.98 39.72 46.49
C PRO A 371 -84.62 38.96 47.78
N LYS A 372 -84.64 39.74 48.86
CA LYS A 372 -84.33 39.46 50.28
C LYS A 372 -84.93 38.17 50.90
N PRO A 373 -84.35 37.71 52.03
CA PRO A 373 -84.38 36.33 52.49
C PRO A 373 -85.60 35.99 53.37
N VAL A 374 -86.04 34.74 53.27
CA VAL A 374 -86.75 34.01 54.32
C VAL A 374 -86.03 32.68 54.49
N GLU A 375 -85.44 32.48 55.67
CA GLU A 375 -84.77 31.24 56.05
C GLU A 375 -85.74 30.05 56.12
N PRO A 376 -85.37 28.89 55.54
CA PRO A 376 -85.75 27.60 56.08
C PRO A 376 -84.54 26.91 56.73
N LYS A 377 -84.81 26.29 57.88
CA LYS A 377 -83.88 25.61 58.78
C LYS A 377 -82.98 24.56 58.09
N PRO A 378 -81.75 24.34 58.58
CA PRO A 378 -80.88 23.26 58.13
C PRO A 378 -81.44 21.89 58.55
N VAL A 379 -81.43 20.91 57.65
CA VAL A 379 -81.41 19.50 58.03
C VAL A 379 -79.95 19.08 58.04
N GLU A 380 -79.34 19.07 59.22
CA GLU A 380 -78.05 18.42 59.44
C GLU A 380 -78.22 16.89 59.28
N PRO A 381 -77.43 16.20 58.44
CA PRO A 381 -77.26 14.76 58.60
C PRO A 381 -76.54 14.50 59.92
N LYS A 382 -76.96 13.45 60.65
CA LYS A 382 -76.37 13.12 61.95
C LYS A 382 -74.85 12.87 61.82
N PRO A 383 -74.00 13.39 62.73
CA PRO A 383 -72.53 13.31 62.68
C PRO A 383 -71.88 11.91 62.66
N GLY A 384 -72.63 10.81 62.54
CA GLY A 384 -72.10 9.44 62.52
C GLY A 384 -72.42 8.62 61.27
N GLU A 385 -73.24 9.12 60.34
CA GLU A 385 -73.54 8.45 59.05
C GLU A 385 -72.56 8.85 57.94
N LEU A 386 -72.07 10.09 57.93
CA LEU A 386 -71.11 10.58 56.94
C LEU A 386 -69.74 9.89 57.07
N ASP A 387 -69.26 9.71 58.30
CA ASP A 387 -68.00 9.01 58.58
C ASP A 387 -68.04 7.54 58.12
N LYS A 388 -69.17 6.85 58.32
CA LYS A 388 -69.36 5.46 57.85
C LYS A 388 -69.41 5.36 56.32
N GLN A 389 -69.92 6.38 55.65
CA GLN A 389 -70.04 6.41 54.19
C GLN A 389 -68.68 6.66 53.54
N ILE A 390 -67.89 7.59 54.10
CA ILE A 390 -66.50 7.87 53.71
C ILE A 390 -65.62 6.64 53.95
N GLU A 391 -65.78 5.97 55.09
CA GLU A 391 -65.03 4.76 55.42
C GLU A 391 -65.39 3.57 54.49
N ALA A 392 -66.66 3.43 54.11
CA ALA A 392 -67.10 2.40 53.15
C ALA A 392 -66.55 2.63 51.74
N GLU A 393 -66.48 3.90 51.30
CA GLU A 393 -65.97 4.28 49.98
C GLU A 393 -64.45 4.11 49.90
N ALA A 394 -63.72 4.49 50.95
CA ALA A 394 -62.28 4.25 51.08
C ALA A 394 -61.96 2.74 51.08
N ASN A 395 -62.74 1.93 51.79
CA ASN A 395 -62.59 0.47 51.81
C ASN A 395 -62.86 -0.18 50.44
N ALA A 396 -63.82 0.33 49.68
CA ALA A 396 -64.12 -0.15 48.32
C ALA A 396 -62.98 0.17 47.34
N GLN A 397 -62.46 1.41 47.36
CA GLN A 397 -61.33 1.82 46.52
C GLN A 397 -60.04 1.04 46.87
N LEU A 398 -59.81 0.77 48.15
CA LEU A 398 -58.67 -0.02 48.60
C LEU A 398 -58.78 -1.48 48.12
N LYS A 399 -59.98 -2.07 48.20
CA LYS A 399 -60.24 -3.43 47.70
C LYS A 399 -60.03 -3.55 46.19
N GLU A 400 -60.52 -2.58 45.42
CA GLU A 400 -60.31 -2.54 43.96
C GLU A 400 -58.81 -2.40 43.60
N THR A 401 -58.08 -1.57 44.35
CA THR A 401 -56.65 -1.35 44.12
C THR A 401 -55.82 -2.59 44.45
N ILE A 402 -56.14 -3.30 45.54
CA ILE A 402 -55.49 -4.56 45.92
C ILE A 402 -55.78 -5.66 44.89
N GLU A 403 -57.01 -5.74 44.37
CA GLU A 403 -57.37 -6.74 43.35
C GLU A 403 -56.64 -6.49 42.03
N LYS A 404 -56.52 -5.22 41.61
CA LYS A 404 -55.70 -4.85 40.45
C LYS A 404 -54.23 -5.22 40.64
N ALA A 405 -53.69 -5.05 41.84
CA ALA A 405 -52.31 -5.44 42.14
C ALA A 405 -52.11 -6.97 42.09
N LYS A 406 -53.07 -7.75 42.59
CA LYS A 406 -53.05 -9.23 42.53
C LYS A 406 -53.14 -9.72 41.08
N ASN A 407 -54.02 -9.14 40.28
CA ASN A 407 -54.13 -9.49 38.85
C ASN A 407 -52.87 -9.12 38.07
N ALA A 408 -52.26 -7.96 38.34
CA ALA A 408 -51.00 -7.56 37.69
C ALA A 408 -49.83 -8.50 38.04
N LEU A 409 -49.82 -9.07 39.25
CA LEU A 409 -48.89 -10.11 39.71
C LEU A 409 -49.08 -11.43 38.93
N GLU A 410 -50.34 -11.80 38.67
CA GLU A 410 -50.71 -13.01 37.93
C GLU A 410 -50.37 -12.87 36.44
N GLU A 411 -50.71 -11.73 35.83
CA GLU A 411 -50.52 -11.44 34.41
C GLU A 411 -49.04 -11.24 34.03
N ASN A 412 -48.24 -10.67 34.92
CA ASN A 412 -46.83 -10.36 34.66
C ASN A 412 -45.87 -11.28 35.42
N LYS A 413 -46.29 -12.50 35.75
CA LYS A 413 -45.48 -13.48 36.49
C LYS A 413 -44.13 -13.79 35.83
N ASN A 414 -44.04 -13.61 34.51
CA ASN A 414 -42.83 -13.84 33.71
C ASN A 414 -42.14 -12.54 33.26
N GLU A 415 -42.60 -11.37 33.73
CA GLU A 415 -42.01 -10.06 33.45
C GLU A 415 -41.72 -9.31 34.78
N PRO A 416 -40.67 -9.69 35.52
CA PRO A 416 -40.36 -9.19 36.86
C PRO A 416 -40.32 -7.66 36.98
N GLN A 417 -39.79 -6.98 35.96
CA GLN A 417 -39.66 -5.51 35.91
C GLN A 417 -41.03 -4.83 35.84
N LYS A 418 -41.92 -5.34 34.97
CA LYS A 418 -43.26 -4.79 34.79
C LYS A 418 -44.15 -5.10 36.00
N ALA A 419 -44.00 -6.29 36.58
CA ALA A 419 -44.66 -6.65 37.84
C ALA A 419 -44.26 -5.72 39.00
N ALA A 420 -42.97 -5.38 39.15
CA ALA A 420 -42.48 -4.45 40.16
C ALA A 420 -43.05 -3.03 39.99
N GLU A 421 -43.16 -2.56 38.75
CA GLU A 421 -43.63 -1.20 38.44
C GLU A 421 -45.14 -1.04 38.65
N GLU A 422 -45.94 -2.05 38.25
CA GLU A 422 -47.38 -2.08 38.51
C GLU A 422 -47.68 -2.23 40.01
N LEU A 423 -46.92 -3.05 40.75
CA LEU A 423 -47.02 -3.14 42.20
C LEU A 423 -46.69 -1.80 42.88
N LYS A 424 -45.65 -1.08 42.42
CA LYS A 424 -45.29 0.25 42.94
C LYS A 424 -46.42 1.26 42.77
N LYS A 425 -47.06 1.29 41.59
CA LYS A 425 -48.22 2.17 41.32
C LYS A 425 -49.41 1.82 42.21
N ALA A 426 -49.72 0.53 42.34
CA ALA A 426 -50.86 0.07 43.15
C ALA A 426 -50.65 0.34 44.65
N ILE A 427 -49.44 0.13 45.17
CA ILE A 427 -49.11 0.38 46.57
C ILE A 427 -49.15 1.87 46.90
N ALA A 428 -48.59 2.74 46.04
CA ALA A 428 -48.66 4.19 46.23
C ALA A 428 -50.11 4.72 46.27
N LYS A 429 -51.00 4.12 45.45
CA LYS A 429 -52.43 4.43 45.46
C LYS A 429 -53.11 3.92 46.75
N ALA A 430 -52.75 2.73 47.22
CA ALA A 430 -53.26 2.15 48.46
C ALA A 430 -52.82 2.92 49.71
N GLU A 431 -51.55 3.33 49.78
CA GLU A 431 -50.98 4.15 50.87
C GLU A 431 -51.65 5.53 50.95
N LYS A 432 -51.95 6.15 49.79
CA LYS A 432 -52.69 7.41 49.73
C LYS A 432 -54.09 7.27 50.32
N VAL A 433 -54.84 6.24 49.93
CA VAL A 433 -56.19 5.95 50.45
C VAL A 433 -56.17 5.69 51.96
N LEU A 434 -55.15 5.00 52.48
CA LEU A 434 -54.95 4.78 53.92
C LEU A 434 -54.60 6.06 54.69
N SER A 435 -53.87 7.00 54.08
CA SER A 435 -53.53 8.27 54.72
C SER A 435 -54.71 9.24 54.82
N GLU A 436 -55.72 9.06 53.97
CA GLU A 436 -56.90 9.92 53.86
C GLU A 436 -58.13 9.38 54.65
N GLY A 437 -58.11 8.13 55.10
CA GLY A 437 -59.21 7.49 55.84
C GLY A 437 -58.77 6.72 57.09
N ASN A 438 -59.57 6.75 58.15
CA ASN A 438 -59.32 6.03 59.41
C ASN A 438 -59.65 4.52 59.27
N VAL A 439 -58.86 3.78 58.49
CA VAL A 439 -59.14 2.40 58.09
C VAL A 439 -58.14 1.42 58.72
N GLU A 440 -58.59 0.59 59.65
CA GLU A 440 -57.72 -0.24 60.51
C GLU A 440 -57.49 -1.68 59.98
N ALA A 441 -58.25 -2.15 58.98
CA ALA A 441 -58.43 -3.60 58.73
C ALA A 441 -57.63 -4.24 57.57
N LYS A 442 -56.79 -3.52 56.81
CA LYS A 442 -56.14 -4.08 55.59
C LYS A 442 -54.61 -4.01 55.50
N THR A 443 -53.94 -3.63 56.59
CA THR A 443 -52.48 -3.48 56.67
C THR A 443 -51.72 -4.73 56.22
N ASN A 444 -52.21 -5.94 56.56
CA ASN A 444 -51.56 -7.21 56.20
C ASN A 444 -51.52 -7.50 54.69
N GLU A 445 -52.54 -7.10 53.93
CA GLU A 445 -52.58 -7.30 52.47
C GLU A 445 -51.56 -6.39 51.75
N ILE A 446 -51.40 -5.16 52.26
CA ILE A 446 -50.43 -4.19 51.72
C ILE A 446 -49.01 -4.59 52.09
N THR A 447 -48.78 -5.12 53.29
CA THR A 447 -47.49 -5.73 53.67
C THR A 447 -47.14 -6.88 52.70
N THR A 448 -48.08 -7.76 52.39
CA THR A 448 -47.86 -8.88 51.45
C THR A 448 -47.53 -8.38 50.03
N LEU A 449 -48.19 -7.31 49.56
CA LEU A 449 -47.89 -6.69 48.27
C LEU A 449 -46.52 -5.97 48.28
N ASN A 450 -46.14 -5.33 49.39
CA ASN A 450 -44.83 -4.73 49.58
C ASN A 450 -43.72 -5.79 49.60
N ASP A 451 -43.93 -6.94 50.25
CA ASP A 451 -42.99 -8.06 50.24
C ASP A 451 -42.80 -8.61 48.82
N ALA A 452 -43.90 -8.75 48.04
CA ALA A 452 -43.84 -9.12 46.64
C ALA A 452 -43.08 -8.09 45.79
N ARG A 453 -43.35 -6.79 45.99
CA ARG A 453 -42.64 -5.69 45.34
C ARG A 453 -41.14 -5.74 45.63
N ILE A 454 -40.74 -5.94 46.89
CA ILE A 454 -39.33 -6.05 47.30
C ILE A 454 -38.67 -7.25 46.60
N LYS A 455 -39.36 -8.39 46.52
CA LYS A 455 -38.88 -9.58 45.80
C LYS A 455 -38.58 -9.26 44.32
N TYR A 456 -39.51 -8.64 43.59
CA TYR A 456 -39.31 -8.32 42.17
C TYR A 456 -38.29 -7.19 41.91
N LEU A 457 -38.18 -6.22 42.83
CA LEU A 457 -37.12 -5.20 42.81
C LEU A 457 -35.72 -5.81 42.96
N ASN A 458 -35.57 -6.79 43.85
CA ASN A 458 -34.31 -7.50 44.04
C ASN A 458 -33.92 -8.29 42.78
N ILE A 459 -34.88 -8.94 42.11
CA ILE A 459 -34.64 -9.65 40.84
C ILE A 459 -34.17 -8.66 39.77
N THR A 460 -34.84 -7.51 39.64
CA THR A 460 -34.46 -6.47 38.68
C THR A 460 -33.03 -5.96 38.93
N THR A 461 -32.70 -5.67 40.19
CA THR A 461 -31.39 -5.14 40.59
C THR A 461 -30.26 -6.13 40.29
N GLU A 462 -30.45 -7.42 40.59
CA GLU A 462 -29.45 -8.44 40.26
C GLU A 462 -29.36 -8.68 38.74
N THR A 463 -30.46 -8.56 38.01
CA THR A 463 -30.45 -8.69 36.54
C THR A 463 -29.65 -7.57 35.88
N GLU A 464 -29.72 -6.34 36.40
CA GLU A 464 -28.87 -5.23 35.96
C GLU A 464 -27.37 -5.51 36.20
N LYS A 465 -27.02 -6.11 37.35
CA LYS A 465 -25.64 -6.54 37.61
C LYS A 465 -25.18 -7.61 36.63
N LEU A 466 -26.03 -8.59 36.31
CA LEU A 466 -25.75 -9.63 35.33
C LEU A 466 -25.52 -9.03 33.93
N ASN A 467 -26.36 -8.09 33.50
CA ASN A 467 -26.20 -7.40 32.21
C ASN A 467 -24.90 -6.61 32.14
N LYS A 468 -24.56 -5.88 33.21
CA LYS A 468 -23.28 -5.17 33.29
C LYS A 468 -22.09 -6.13 33.19
N LEU A 469 -22.16 -7.27 33.88
CA LEU A 469 -21.12 -8.30 33.83
C LEU A 469 -20.99 -8.92 32.42
N LEU A 470 -22.10 -9.12 31.71
CA LEU A 470 -22.13 -9.58 30.31
C LEU A 470 -21.51 -8.55 29.35
N GLU A 471 -21.77 -7.26 29.54
CA GLU A 471 -21.13 -6.18 28.77
C GLU A 471 -19.62 -6.14 29.01
N GLU A 472 -19.20 -6.16 30.27
CA GLU A 472 -17.78 -6.10 30.65
C GLU A 472 -16.99 -7.33 30.17
N SER A 473 -17.65 -8.48 30.03
CA SER A 473 -17.03 -9.73 29.59
C SER A 473 -17.20 -10.02 28.08
N LEU A 474 -17.95 -9.20 27.35
CA LEU A 474 -18.12 -9.33 25.90
C LEU A 474 -16.80 -9.32 25.12
N PRO A 475 -15.79 -8.47 25.43
CA PRO A 475 -14.50 -8.51 24.75
C PRO A 475 -13.79 -9.86 24.91
N LEU A 476 -13.91 -10.49 26.09
CA LEU A 476 -13.36 -11.81 26.34
C LEU A 476 -14.08 -12.89 25.50
N TYR A 477 -15.40 -12.75 25.30
CA TYR A 477 -16.20 -13.70 24.51
C TYR A 477 -15.91 -13.63 23.01
N GLN A 478 -15.54 -12.45 22.52
CA GLN A 478 -15.20 -12.23 21.11
C GLN A 478 -13.82 -12.79 20.72
N TYR A 479 -12.99 -13.20 21.68
CA TYR A 479 -11.73 -13.83 21.36
C TYR A 479 -11.92 -15.19 20.69
N LYS A 480 -11.24 -15.39 19.57
CA LYS A 480 -11.29 -16.63 18.77
C LYS A 480 -11.02 -17.87 19.63
N ASN A 481 -10.14 -17.74 20.61
CA ASN A 481 -9.62 -18.84 21.43
C ASN A 481 -10.24 -18.86 22.84
N ALA A 482 -11.32 -18.11 23.09
CA ALA A 482 -11.97 -18.12 24.40
C ALA A 482 -12.44 -19.53 24.78
N SER A 483 -12.24 -19.93 26.03
CA SER A 483 -12.52 -21.30 26.48
C SER A 483 -13.99 -21.68 26.34
N ASP A 484 -14.24 -22.97 26.08
CA ASP A 484 -15.61 -23.50 25.98
C ASP A 484 -16.36 -23.36 27.31
N GLU A 485 -15.64 -23.47 28.45
CA GLU A 485 -16.21 -23.27 29.78
C GLU A 485 -16.73 -21.82 29.95
N PHE A 486 -15.96 -20.82 29.50
CA PHE A 486 -16.37 -19.42 29.53
C PHE A 486 -17.49 -19.09 28.53
N LYS A 487 -17.40 -19.56 27.28
CA LYS A 487 -18.45 -19.35 26.27
C LYS A 487 -19.80 -19.89 26.75
N LYS A 488 -19.80 -21.10 27.31
CA LYS A 488 -21.01 -21.71 27.86
C LYS A 488 -21.58 -20.91 29.02
N ALA A 489 -20.75 -20.47 29.96
CA ALA A 489 -21.19 -19.64 31.09
C ALA A 489 -21.76 -18.28 30.63
N TYR A 490 -21.15 -17.67 29.61
CA TYR A 490 -21.61 -16.42 29.00
C TYR A 490 -22.99 -16.59 28.32
N GLU A 491 -23.16 -17.65 27.53
CA GLU A 491 -24.42 -17.95 26.85
C GLU A 491 -25.56 -18.29 27.84
N GLU A 492 -25.27 -19.07 28.89
CA GLU A 492 -26.22 -19.37 29.96
C GLU A 492 -26.63 -18.09 30.71
N ALA A 493 -25.67 -17.22 31.06
CA ALA A 493 -25.93 -15.94 31.70
C ALA A 493 -26.78 -15.00 30.82
N ASN A 494 -26.49 -14.93 29.52
CA ASN A 494 -27.26 -14.13 28.57
C ASN A 494 -28.71 -14.64 28.42
N LYS A 495 -28.92 -15.95 28.50
CA LYS A 495 -30.27 -16.52 28.51
C LYS A 495 -31.06 -16.15 29.78
N VAL A 496 -30.38 -16.18 30.94
CA VAL A 496 -30.97 -15.84 32.24
C VAL A 496 -31.25 -14.35 32.36
N SER A 497 -30.46 -13.47 31.71
CA SER A 497 -30.74 -12.03 31.75
C SER A 497 -32.03 -11.64 31.02
N VAL A 498 -32.45 -12.45 30.03
CA VAL A 498 -33.68 -12.25 29.27
C VAL A 498 -34.88 -12.96 29.90
N ASN A 499 -34.69 -14.15 30.49
CA ASN A 499 -35.79 -15.04 30.91
C ASN A 499 -35.74 -15.45 32.40
N GLY A 500 -34.95 -14.79 33.24
CA GLY A 500 -34.81 -15.16 34.65
C GLY A 500 -36.10 -14.96 35.43
N GLU A 501 -36.65 -16.04 36.00
CA GLU A 501 -37.94 -16.02 36.71
C GLU A 501 -37.75 -15.88 38.23
N SER A 502 -36.57 -16.21 38.76
CA SER A 502 -36.25 -16.17 40.19
C SER A 502 -34.94 -15.46 40.54
N LEU A 503 -34.87 -14.92 41.75
CA LEU A 503 -33.68 -14.25 42.28
C LEU A 503 -32.48 -15.20 42.37
N GLU A 504 -32.74 -16.45 42.74
CA GLU A 504 -31.75 -17.51 42.90
C GLU A 504 -31.13 -17.90 41.56
N GLU A 505 -31.91 -17.99 40.49
CA GLU A 505 -31.40 -18.25 39.13
C GLU A 505 -30.48 -17.13 38.64
N VAL A 506 -30.88 -15.86 38.83
CA VAL A 506 -30.06 -14.71 38.43
C VAL A 506 -28.75 -14.66 39.22
N LYS A 507 -28.80 -14.89 40.54
CA LYS A 507 -27.59 -14.95 41.38
C LYS A 507 -26.68 -16.12 41.02
N GLU A 508 -27.24 -17.28 40.70
CA GLU A 508 -26.47 -18.45 40.26
C GLU A 508 -25.77 -18.17 38.92
N ALA A 509 -26.46 -17.53 37.97
CA ALA A 509 -25.90 -17.12 36.69
C ALA A 509 -24.74 -16.12 36.86
N ILE A 510 -24.89 -15.11 37.72
CA ILE A 510 -23.81 -14.17 38.08
C ILE A 510 -22.62 -14.95 38.63
N SER A 511 -22.83 -15.82 39.63
CA SER A 511 -21.72 -16.56 40.26
C SER A 511 -20.99 -17.47 39.29
N LYS A 512 -21.71 -18.14 38.37
CA LYS A 512 -21.11 -18.98 37.32
C LYS A 512 -20.28 -18.14 36.35
N LEU A 513 -20.84 -17.03 35.88
CA LEU A 513 -20.16 -16.13 34.93
C LEU A 513 -18.91 -15.50 35.57
N GLU A 514 -18.97 -15.01 36.81
CA GLU A 514 -17.81 -14.45 37.53
C GLU A 514 -16.67 -15.47 37.66
N LYS A 515 -16.98 -16.71 38.04
CA LYS A 515 -15.97 -17.79 38.13
C LYS A 515 -15.34 -18.10 36.77
N ALA A 516 -16.16 -18.14 35.72
CA ALA A 516 -15.68 -18.39 34.38
C ALA A 516 -14.79 -17.25 33.86
N ILE A 517 -15.17 -15.98 34.10
CA ILE A 517 -14.36 -14.80 33.78
C ILE A 517 -13.00 -14.86 34.50
N ALA A 518 -12.99 -15.21 35.79
CA ALA A 518 -11.75 -15.28 36.56
C ALA A 518 -10.79 -16.35 36.01
N LYS A 519 -11.30 -17.54 35.67
CA LYS A 519 -10.52 -18.60 35.02
C LYS A 519 -9.99 -18.17 33.65
N GLU A 520 -10.83 -17.52 32.84
CA GLU A 520 -10.45 -17.07 31.50
C GLU A 520 -9.34 -16.02 31.54
N LYS A 521 -9.42 -15.08 32.50
CA LYS A 521 -8.36 -14.09 32.74
C LYS A 521 -7.03 -14.73 33.14
N GLU A 522 -7.06 -15.73 34.01
CA GLU A 522 -5.85 -16.45 34.43
C GLU A 522 -5.24 -17.28 33.28
N LEU A 523 -6.08 -17.93 32.46
CA LEU A 523 -5.63 -18.66 31.28
C LEU A 523 -4.95 -17.72 30.27
N ASN A 524 -5.54 -16.56 29.99
CA ASN A 524 -4.96 -15.56 29.10
C ASN A 524 -3.61 -15.05 29.62
N LYS A 525 -3.49 -14.83 30.94
CA LYS A 525 -2.23 -14.43 31.57
C LYS A 525 -1.12 -15.48 31.41
N GLN A 526 -1.42 -16.77 31.60
CA GLN A 526 -0.44 -17.85 31.42
C GLN A 526 0.03 -17.98 29.97
N ILE A 527 -0.90 -17.81 29.02
CA ILE A 527 -0.60 -17.79 27.57
C ILE A 527 0.34 -16.62 27.25
N GLU A 528 0.10 -15.44 27.82
CA GLU A 528 0.94 -14.27 27.66
C GLU A 528 2.36 -14.46 28.24
N GLU A 529 2.48 -15.02 29.44
CA GLU A 529 3.79 -15.30 30.05
C GLU A 529 4.61 -16.34 29.26
N ALA A 530 3.95 -17.40 28.76
CA ALA A 530 4.58 -18.42 27.91
C ALA A 530 5.06 -17.82 26.58
N ALA A 531 4.21 -17.01 25.93
CA ALA A 531 4.55 -16.33 24.69
C ALA A 531 5.73 -15.37 24.84
N ASN A 532 5.75 -14.59 25.93
CA ASN A 532 6.83 -13.66 26.24
C ASN A 532 8.16 -14.36 26.49
N THR A 533 8.14 -15.53 27.13
CA THR A 533 9.34 -16.34 27.36
C THR A 533 9.90 -16.89 26.05
N GLN A 534 9.04 -17.47 25.21
CA GLN A 534 9.43 -18.05 23.93
C GLN A 534 9.97 -16.98 22.95
N LEU A 535 9.39 -15.78 22.98
CA LEU A 535 9.87 -14.62 22.24
C LEU A 535 11.28 -14.22 22.67
N LYS A 536 11.52 -14.09 23.97
CA LYS A 536 12.85 -13.73 24.52
C LYS A 536 13.93 -14.74 24.13
N GLU A 537 13.64 -16.03 24.23
CA GLU A 537 14.58 -17.09 23.80
C GLU A 537 14.87 -17.03 22.29
N THR A 538 13.85 -16.74 21.49
CA THR A 538 13.96 -16.66 20.03
C THR A 538 14.80 -15.44 19.62
N ILE A 539 14.62 -14.31 20.30
CA ILE A 539 15.45 -13.10 20.12
C ILE A 539 16.91 -13.37 20.48
N GLU A 540 17.18 -14.03 21.59
CA GLU A 540 18.57 -14.34 21.98
C GLU A 540 19.25 -15.33 21.03
N LYS A 541 18.52 -16.34 20.53
CA LYS A 541 19.04 -17.22 19.47
C LYS A 541 19.34 -16.46 18.19
N ALA A 542 18.49 -15.51 17.80
CA ALA A 542 18.70 -14.66 16.64
C ALA A 542 19.92 -13.74 16.79
N LYS A 543 20.11 -13.12 17.97
CA LYS A 543 21.31 -12.31 18.27
C LYS A 543 22.59 -13.13 18.19
N LYS A 544 22.59 -14.33 18.77
CA LYS A 544 23.75 -15.23 18.72
C LYS A 544 24.07 -15.68 17.31
N ALA A 545 23.05 -16.03 16.52
CA ALA A 545 23.17 -16.34 15.10
C ALA A 545 23.80 -15.18 14.29
N LEU A 546 23.42 -13.94 14.61
CA LEU A 546 23.99 -12.75 13.99
C LEU A 546 25.48 -12.56 14.32
N GLU A 547 25.88 -12.84 15.56
CA GLU A 547 27.29 -12.78 15.97
C GLU A 547 28.13 -13.89 15.31
N GLU A 548 27.59 -15.11 15.21
CA GLU A 548 28.29 -16.27 14.66
C GLU A 548 28.36 -16.28 13.12
N ASN A 549 27.31 -15.82 12.44
CA ASN A 549 27.19 -15.82 10.98
C ASN A 549 27.45 -14.43 10.36
N ASN A 550 28.18 -13.54 11.05
CA ASN A 550 28.40 -12.16 10.60
C ASN A 550 29.14 -12.04 9.23
N ASN A 551 29.70 -13.15 8.75
CA ASN A 551 30.36 -13.28 7.44
C ASN A 551 29.44 -13.86 6.33
N GLU A 552 28.21 -14.29 6.66
CA GLU A 552 27.24 -14.86 5.73
C GLU A 552 25.86 -14.18 5.86
N PRO A 553 25.68 -12.96 5.30
CA PRO A 553 24.47 -12.17 5.46
C PRO A 553 23.18 -12.89 5.01
N ALA A 554 23.27 -13.74 3.99
CA ALA A 554 22.14 -14.52 3.48
C ALA A 554 21.66 -15.57 4.50
N LYS A 555 22.59 -16.23 5.19
CA LYS A 555 22.29 -17.24 6.21
C LYS A 555 21.67 -16.61 7.45
N ALA A 556 22.24 -15.49 7.90
CA ALA A 556 21.68 -14.68 8.99
C ALA A 556 20.23 -14.22 8.70
N ALA A 557 19.93 -13.80 7.46
CA ALA A 557 18.59 -13.39 7.07
C ALA A 557 17.55 -14.53 7.10
N GLU A 558 17.91 -15.74 6.68
CA GLU A 558 17.01 -16.91 6.72
C GLU A 558 16.81 -17.45 8.15
N GLU A 559 17.83 -17.38 9.01
CA GLU A 559 17.70 -17.70 10.43
C GLU A 559 16.75 -16.72 11.14
N LEU A 560 16.87 -15.42 10.86
CA LEU A 560 15.96 -14.39 11.36
C LEU A 560 14.52 -14.59 10.86
N LYS A 561 14.32 -14.92 9.58
CA LYS A 561 13.00 -15.23 9.01
C LYS A 561 12.34 -16.41 9.73
N THR A 562 13.10 -17.46 10.02
CA THR A 562 12.61 -18.62 10.75
C THR A 562 12.24 -18.27 12.19
N ALA A 563 13.03 -17.40 12.83
CA ALA A 563 12.76 -16.87 14.17
C ALA A 563 11.47 -16.04 14.20
N ILE A 564 11.30 -15.11 13.25
CA ILE A 564 10.09 -14.27 13.11
C ILE A 564 8.83 -15.13 12.93
N ALA A 565 8.87 -16.14 12.04
CA ALA A 565 7.72 -17.03 11.81
C ALA A 565 7.29 -17.80 13.08
N LYS A 566 8.24 -18.19 13.94
CA LYS A 566 7.93 -18.82 15.23
C LYS A 566 7.24 -17.85 16.19
N VAL A 567 7.69 -16.61 16.22
CA VAL A 567 7.10 -15.54 17.04
C VAL A 567 5.69 -15.19 16.57
N GLU A 568 5.50 -15.01 15.27
CA GLU A 568 4.19 -14.71 14.68
C GLU A 568 3.19 -15.83 14.95
N LYS A 569 3.62 -17.09 14.90
CA LYS A 569 2.78 -18.24 15.27
C LYS A 569 2.32 -18.15 16.72
N VAL A 570 3.24 -17.91 17.66
CA VAL A 570 2.93 -17.80 19.09
C VAL A 570 1.97 -16.64 19.37
N LEU A 571 2.13 -15.50 18.69
CA LEU A 571 1.22 -14.36 18.80
C LEU A 571 -0.14 -14.60 18.16
N SER A 572 -0.22 -15.43 17.13
CA SER A 572 -1.51 -15.84 16.55
C SER A 572 -2.28 -16.82 17.44
N GLU A 573 -1.56 -17.54 18.29
CA GLU A 573 -2.12 -18.52 19.24
C GLU A 573 -2.46 -17.87 20.59
N GLY A 574 -1.71 -16.82 20.99
CA GLY A 574 -1.85 -16.14 22.27
C GLY A 574 -2.51 -14.76 22.19
N ASN A 575 -3.35 -14.46 23.18
CA ASN A 575 -4.11 -13.22 23.27
C ASN A 575 -3.28 -12.11 23.92
N VAL A 576 -2.07 -11.88 23.41
CA VAL A 576 -1.02 -11.08 24.06
C VAL A 576 -1.04 -9.64 23.55
N GLU A 577 -0.97 -8.67 24.47
CA GLU A 577 -0.81 -7.26 24.11
C GLU A 577 0.49 -7.09 23.32
N ALA A 578 0.35 -6.62 22.08
CA ALA A 578 1.33 -6.87 21.03
C ALA A 578 2.72 -6.30 21.37
N LYS A 579 3.71 -7.18 21.53
CA LYS A 579 5.14 -6.84 21.52
C LYS A 579 5.64 -6.50 20.11
N THR A 580 4.88 -5.66 19.41
CA THR A 580 5.13 -5.20 18.03
C THR A 580 6.55 -4.69 17.88
N ASN A 581 7.06 -3.94 18.87
CA ASN A 581 8.40 -3.33 18.83
C ASN A 581 9.56 -4.35 18.73
N GLU A 582 9.45 -5.52 19.36
CA GLU A 582 10.49 -6.56 19.31
C GLU A 582 10.52 -7.27 17.94
N ILE A 583 9.34 -7.52 17.35
CA ILE A 583 9.22 -8.06 15.98
C ILE A 583 9.71 -7.05 14.95
N THR A 584 9.32 -5.78 15.09
CA THR A 584 9.79 -4.66 14.27
C THR A 584 11.32 -4.62 14.26
N THR A 585 11.96 -4.78 15.43
CA THR A 585 13.43 -4.80 15.55
C THR A 585 14.07 -5.99 14.85
N LEU A 586 13.48 -7.20 14.98
CA LEU A 586 13.96 -8.40 14.29
C LEU A 586 13.79 -8.30 12.77
N ASN A 587 12.67 -7.72 12.32
CA ASN A 587 12.42 -7.44 10.92
C ASN A 587 13.44 -6.44 10.39
N ASP A 588 13.68 -5.31 11.06
CA ASP A 588 14.71 -4.33 10.66
C ASP A 588 16.09 -4.97 10.50
N ALA A 589 16.48 -5.86 11.43
CA ALA A 589 17.70 -6.63 11.32
C ALA A 589 17.69 -7.53 10.07
N ARG A 590 16.61 -8.31 9.85
CA ARG A 590 16.47 -9.19 8.68
C ARG A 590 16.61 -8.41 7.38
N ILE A 591 15.99 -7.24 7.31
CA ILE A 591 15.99 -6.35 6.15
C ILE A 591 17.40 -5.84 5.86
N LYS A 592 18.11 -5.40 6.91
CA LYS A 592 19.51 -4.98 6.81
C LYS A 592 20.37 -6.09 6.20
N TYR A 593 20.28 -7.33 6.69
CA TYR A 593 21.08 -8.45 6.18
C TYR A 593 20.67 -8.91 4.76
N LEU A 594 19.37 -8.83 4.41
CA LEU A 594 18.90 -9.09 3.04
C LEU A 594 19.46 -8.07 2.04
N ASN A 595 19.52 -6.79 2.43
CA ASN A 595 20.09 -5.74 1.59
C ASN A 595 21.58 -5.98 1.36
N ILE A 596 22.33 -6.32 2.42
CA ILE A 596 23.75 -6.69 2.30
C ILE A 596 23.91 -7.88 1.35
N ALA A 597 23.16 -8.97 1.56
CA ALA A 597 23.23 -10.15 0.70
C ALA A 597 22.94 -9.85 -0.78
N THR A 598 21.96 -8.98 -1.03
CA THR A 598 21.57 -8.56 -2.39
C THR A 598 22.68 -7.77 -3.07
N GLU A 599 23.26 -6.80 -2.38
CA GLU A 599 24.38 -6.01 -2.93
C GLU A 599 25.65 -6.87 -3.09
N THR A 600 25.95 -7.78 -2.16
CA THR A 600 27.08 -8.71 -2.29
C THR A 600 26.92 -9.60 -3.54
N LYS A 601 25.69 -10.03 -3.86
CA LYS A 601 25.42 -10.76 -5.11
C LYS A 601 25.71 -9.92 -6.37
N LYS A 602 25.39 -8.62 -6.35
CA LYS A 602 25.75 -7.70 -7.44
C LYS A 602 27.26 -7.54 -7.56
N LEU A 603 27.95 -7.35 -6.43
CA LEU A 603 29.40 -7.26 -6.37
C LEU A 603 30.07 -8.51 -6.95
N ASN A 604 29.59 -9.71 -6.59
CA ASN A 604 30.11 -10.97 -7.11
C ASN A 604 29.91 -11.10 -8.62
N LYS A 605 28.74 -10.70 -9.12
CA LYS A 605 28.47 -10.67 -10.57
C LYS A 605 29.41 -9.71 -11.28
N LEU A 606 29.66 -8.53 -10.70
CA LEU A 606 30.57 -7.54 -11.28
C LEU A 606 32.02 -8.03 -11.28
N LEU A 607 32.46 -8.73 -10.23
CA LEU A 607 33.76 -9.40 -10.18
C LEU A 607 33.87 -10.48 -11.26
N GLU A 608 32.84 -11.31 -11.43
CA GLU A 608 32.82 -12.35 -12.47
C GLU A 608 32.89 -11.76 -13.89
N GLU A 609 32.09 -10.73 -14.18
CA GLU A 609 32.08 -10.04 -15.47
C GLU A 609 33.38 -9.29 -15.78
N SER A 610 34.13 -8.89 -14.75
CA SER A 610 35.38 -8.13 -14.87
C SER A 610 36.64 -9.00 -14.72
N LEU A 611 36.48 -10.30 -14.43
CA LEU A 611 37.57 -11.26 -14.32
C LEU A 611 38.44 -11.34 -15.60
N PRO A 612 37.88 -11.35 -16.83
CA PRO A 612 38.70 -11.35 -18.05
C PRO A 612 39.61 -10.12 -18.15
N LEU A 613 39.13 -8.94 -17.72
CA LEU A 613 39.95 -7.72 -17.68
C LEU A 613 41.04 -7.82 -16.61
N TYR A 614 40.76 -8.43 -15.46
CA TYR A 614 41.75 -8.64 -14.40
C TYR A 614 42.88 -9.60 -14.81
N GLN A 615 42.56 -10.60 -15.64
CA GLN A 615 43.52 -11.59 -16.14
C GLN A 615 44.41 -11.04 -17.28
N ASP A 616 44.09 -9.88 -17.85
CA ASP A 616 44.94 -9.22 -18.85
C ASP A 616 46.24 -8.72 -18.19
N GLU A 617 47.39 -9.08 -18.75
CA GLU A 617 48.70 -8.66 -18.24
C GLU A 617 48.86 -7.13 -18.29
N ASN A 618 48.22 -6.46 -19.24
CA ASN A 618 48.33 -5.03 -19.51
C ASN A 618 47.32 -4.17 -18.73
N VAL A 619 46.44 -4.78 -17.93
CA VAL A 619 45.43 -4.03 -17.18
C VAL A 619 46.05 -3.08 -16.14
N SER A 620 45.43 -1.92 -15.95
CA SER A 620 45.95 -0.89 -15.04
C SER A 620 46.03 -1.33 -13.58
N ASN A 621 47.01 -0.78 -12.86
CA ASN A 621 47.18 -1.00 -11.42
C ASN A 621 45.98 -0.48 -10.61
N ASP A 622 45.36 0.61 -11.06
CA ASP A 622 44.16 1.18 -10.43
C ASP A 622 42.98 0.19 -10.51
N PHE A 623 42.79 -0.46 -11.66
CA PHE A 623 41.79 -1.50 -11.82
C PHE A 623 42.10 -2.74 -10.98
N LYS A 624 43.34 -3.25 -11.03
CA LYS A 624 43.78 -4.40 -10.20
C LYS A 624 43.49 -4.18 -8.72
N LYS A 625 43.85 -3.00 -8.21
CA LYS A 625 43.60 -2.62 -6.81
C LYS A 625 42.10 -2.57 -6.50
N ALA A 626 41.30 -1.95 -7.35
CA ALA A 626 39.84 -1.88 -7.16
C ALA A 626 39.19 -3.27 -7.18
N TYR A 627 39.65 -4.17 -8.06
CA TYR A 627 39.19 -5.56 -8.14
C TYR A 627 39.55 -6.36 -6.88
N GLU A 628 40.78 -6.24 -6.39
CA GLU A 628 41.23 -6.92 -5.17
C GLU A 628 40.51 -6.42 -3.91
N GLU A 629 40.31 -5.10 -3.80
CA GLU A 629 39.51 -4.50 -2.72
C GLU A 629 38.06 -4.99 -2.76
N ALA A 630 37.45 -5.04 -3.94
CA ALA A 630 36.11 -5.57 -4.15
C ALA A 630 36.01 -7.05 -3.80
N ASN A 631 36.98 -7.87 -4.19
CA ASN A 631 37.02 -9.29 -3.89
C ASN A 631 37.14 -9.54 -2.37
N LYS A 632 37.95 -8.73 -1.67
CA LYS A 632 38.03 -8.79 -0.20
C LYS A 632 36.70 -8.45 0.47
N VAL A 633 35.99 -7.43 -0.02
CA VAL A 633 34.68 -7.02 0.50
C VAL A 633 33.59 -8.04 0.17
N SER A 634 33.67 -8.73 -0.96
CA SER A 634 32.78 -9.85 -1.30
C SER A 634 32.83 -10.98 -0.24
N VAL A 635 34.02 -11.28 0.26
CA VAL A 635 34.25 -12.37 1.23
C VAL A 635 34.01 -11.93 2.68
N LYS A 636 34.28 -10.65 3.01
CA LYS A 636 34.32 -10.15 4.40
C LYS A 636 33.46 -8.91 4.65
N GLY A 637 32.55 -8.54 3.74
CA GLY A 637 31.77 -7.31 3.85
C GLY A 637 30.84 -7.33 5.05
N GLU A 638 31.20 -6.58 6.09
CA GLU A 638 30.46 -6.51 7.37
C GLU A 638 29.31 -5.49 7.32
N SER A 639 29.27 -4.61 6.31
CA SER A 639 28.26 -3.55 6.19
C SER A 639 27.82 -3.25 4.76
N LEU A 640 26.58 -2.76 4.62
CA LEU A 640 25.98 -2.38 3.33
C LEU A 640 26.80 -1.29 2.63
N GLU A 641 27.22 -0.27 3.37
CA GLU A 641 28.03 0.84 2.87
C GLU A 641 29.37 0.38 2.29
N GLN A 642 30.06 -0.56 2.94
CA GLN A 642 31.31 -1.12 2.41
C GLN A 642 31.10 -1.84 1.07
N VAL A 643 30.02 -2.64 0.97
CA VAL A 643 29.68 -3.36 -0.27
C VAL A 643 29.34 -2.38 -1.39
N LYS A 644 28.50 -1.37 -1.12
CA LYS A 644 28.14 -0.33 -2.10
C LYS A 644 29.35 0.50 -2.54
N GLU A 645 30.23 0.85 -1.61
CA GLU A 645 31.46 1.57 -1.93
C GLU A 645 32.39 0.74 -2.82
N ALA A 646 32.54 -0.55 -2.53
CA ALA A 646 33.31 -1.48 -3.35
C ALA A 646 32.75 -1.61 -4.78
N ILE A 647 31.43 -1.76 -4.93
CA ILE A 647 30.75 -1.75 -6.23
C ILE A 647 31.07 -0.46 -6.98
N SER A 648 30.86 0.71 -6.36
CA SER A 648 31.07 2.00 -7.01
C SER A 648 32.53 2.21 -7.44
N LYS A 649 33.49 1.79 -6.62
CA LYS A 649 34.92 1.86 -6.97
C LYS A 649 35.25 0.95 -8.15
N LEU A 650 34.77 -0.29 -8.13
CA LEU A 650 35.02 -1.26 -9.20
C LEU A 650 34.37 -0.81 -10.51
N GLU A 651 33.12 -0.34 -10.51
CA GLU A 651 32.45 0.19 -11.70
C GLU A 651 33.21 1.37 -12.32
N LYS A 652 33.68 2.31 -11.50
CA LYS A 652 34.49 3.44 -11.96
C LYS A 652 35.81 2.98 -12.55
N ALA A 653 36.46 1.99 -11.95
CA ALA A 653 37.68 1.41 -12.45
C ALA A 653 37.45 0.70 -13.80
N ILE A 654 36.39 -0.11 -13.92
CA ILE A 654 36.00 -0.76 -15.19
C ILE A 654 35.78 0.28 -16.29
N ALA A 655 35.04 1.36 -15.99
CA ALA A 655 34.76 2.40 -16.98
C ALA A 655 36.03 3.12 -17.44
N LYS A 656 36.94 3.44 -16.52
CA LYS A 656 38.26 4.02 -16.84
C LYS A 656 39.10 3.07 -17.67
N GLU A 657 39.14 1.79 -17.33
CA GLU A 657 39.93 0.79 -18.05
C GLU A 657 39.43 0.63 -19.49
N LYS A 658 38.11 0.59 -19.70
CA LYS A 658 37.53 0.53 -21.04
C LYS A 658 37.88 1.75 -21.89
N GLU A 659 37.87 2.94 -21.30
CA GLU A 659 38.26 4.16 -22.01
C GLU A 659 39.76 4.19 -22.32
N LEU A 660 40.61 3.71 -21.39
CA LEU A 660 42.04 3.58 -21.62
C LEU A 660 42.34 2.60 -22.77
N ASN A 661 41.70 1.43 -22.77
CA ASN A 661 41.86 0.44 -23.85
C ASN A 661 41.43 1.01 -25.20
N LYS A 662 40.34 1.77 -25.23
CA LYS A 662 39.88 2.47 -26.45
C LYS A 662 40.88 3.51 -26.95
N GLN A 663 41.54 4.23 -26.04
CA GLN A 663 42.61 5.19 -26.39
C GLN A 663 43.84 4.46 -26.93
N ILE A 664 44.26 3.38 -26.28
CA ILE A 664 45.37 2.53 -26.73
C ILE A 664 45.09 1.98 -28.14
N GLU A 665 43.89 1.45 -28.39
CA GLU A 665 43.47 0.96 -29.71
C GLU A 665 43.50 2.08 -30.77
N ALA A 666 43.05 3.29 -30.43
CA ALA A 666 43.04 4.43 -31.33
C ALA A 666 44.46 4.93 -31.67
N GLU A 667 45.33 5.03 -30.66
CA GLU A 667 46.74 5.41 -30.83
C GLU A 667 47.50 4.35 -31.64
N ALA A 668 47.34 3.07 -31.31
CA ALA A 668 47.92 1.97 -32.06
C ALA A 668 47.44 1.97 -33.52
N SER A 669 46.15 2.19 -33.75
CA SER A 669 45.60 2.31 -35.11
C SER A 669 46.20 3.48 -35.90
N ALA A 670 46.43 4.63 -35.24
CA ALA A 670 47.05 5.81 -35.86
C ALA A 670 48.53 5.56 -36.19
N GLN A 671 49.30 5.01 -35.25
CA GLN A 671 50.71 4.65 -35.45
C GLN A 671 50.88 3.59 -36.54
N LEU A 672 49.96 2.62 -36.59
CA LEU A 672 49.94 1.59 -37.62
C LEU A 672 49.68 2.20 -39.00
N LYS A 673 48.68 3.09 -39.11
CA LYS A 673 48.40 3.81 -40.36
C LYS A 673 49.61 4.61 -40.85
N GLU A 674 50.27 5.35 -39.96
CA GLU A 674 51.48 6.12 -40.29
C GLU A 674 52.63 5.19 -40.76
N THR A 675 52.83 4.07 -40.08
CA THR A 675 53.87 3.09 -40.41
C THR A 675 53.62 2.48 -41.80
N ILE A 676 52.36 2.15 -42.12
CA ILE A 676 51.97 1.60 -43.42
C ILE A 676 52.14 2.63 -44.54
N GLU A 677 51.77 3.89 -44.32
CA GLU A 677 51.95 4.95 -45.32
C GLU A 677 53.44 5.24 -45.58
N LYS A 678 54.28 5.24 -44.54
CA LYS A 678 55.74 5.34 -44.69
C LYS A 678 56.31 4.17 -45.50
N ALA A 679 55.82 2.96 -45.27
CA ALA A 679 56.23 1.77 -46.01
C ALA A 679 55.83 1.86 -47.50
N LYS A 680 54.62 2.34 -47.81
CA LYS A 680 54.17 2.57 -49.19
C LYS A 680 55.01 3.63 -49.90
N LYS A 681 55.31 4.75 -49.22
CA LYS A 681 56.15 5.81 -49.80
C LYS A 681 57.58 5.33 -50.08
N ALA A 682 58.16 4.57 -49.16
CA ALA A 682 59.46 3.92 -49.34
C ALA A 682 59.49 3.00 -50.57
N LEU A 683 58.40 2.27 -50.84
CA LEU A 683 58.26 1.45 -52.05
C LEU A 683 58.28 2.30 -53.33
N GLU A 684 57.61 3.45 -53.33
CA GLU A 684 57.60 4.36 -54.49
C GLU A 684 58.98 4.97 -54.73
N GLU A 685 59.70 5.37 -53.69
CA GLU A 685 61.00 6.05 -53.78
C GLU A 685 62.16 5.09 -54.14
N ASN A 686 62.13 3.84 -53.67
CA ASN A 686 63.19 2.84 -53.88
C ASN A 686 62.85 1.78 -54.94
N ASN A 687 61.91 2.05 -55.85
CA ASN A 687 61.48 1.09 -56.87
C ASN A 687 62.63 0.57 -57.77
N ASN A 688 63.71 1.35 -57.89
CA ASN A 688 64.89 1.02 -58.68
C ASN A 688 66.00 0.32 -57.86
N GLU A 689 65.83 0.14 -56.55
CA GLU A 689 66.76 -0.56 -55.65
C GLU A 689 66.03 -1.68 -54.86
N PRO A 690 65.70 -2.82 -55.50
CA PRO A 690 64.84 -3.86 -54.92
C PRO A 690 65.31 -4.41 -53.56
N ALA A 691 66.62 -4.54 -53.35
CA ALA A 691 67.19 -5.02 -52.09
C ALA A 691 66.95 -4.05 -50.93
N LYS A 692 67.05 -2.74 -51.19
CA LYS A 692 66.82 -1.69 -50.20
C LYS A 692 65.33 -1.58 -49.85
N ALA A 693 64.47 -1.63 -50.87
CA ALA A 693 63.02 -1.68 -50.68
C ALA A 693 62.58 -2.87 -49.81
N ALA A 694 63.19 -4.05 -50.00
CA ALA A 694 62.88 -5.24 -49.20
C ALA A 694 63.28 -5.13 -47.72
N GLU A 695 64.43 -4.51 -47.39
CA GLU A 695 64.87 -4.30 -45.99
C GLU A 695 64.08 -3.19 -45.29
N GLU A 696 63.69 -2.13 -45.99
CA GLU A 696 62.81 -1.09 -45.44
C GLU A 696 61.41 -1.66 -45.11
N LEU A 697 60.84 -2.48 -46.00
CA LEU A 697 59.58 -3.17 -45.75
C LEU A 697 59.66 -4.11 -44.55
N LYS A 698 60.74 -4.89 -44.42
CA LYS A 698 60.97 -5.77 -43.26
C LYS A 698 60.94 -4.99 -41.94
N THR A 699 61.58 -3.82 -41.91
CA THR A 699 61.61 -2.94 -40.74
C THR A 699 60.22 -2.39 -40.42
N ALA A 700 59.49 -1.94 -41.44
CA ALA A 700 58.14 -1.42 -41.27
C ALA A 700 57.14 -2.50 -40.80
N ILE A 701 57.21 -3.70 -41.35
CA ILE A 701 56.38 -4.86 -40.97
C ILE A 701 56.65 -5.25 -39.52
N ALA A 702 57.92 -5.34 -39.10
CA ALA A 702 58.27 -5.65 -37.71
C ALA A 702 57.72 -4.60 -36.73
N LYS A 703 57.74 -3.32 -37.10
CA LYS A 703 57.15 -2.24 -36.31
C LYS A 703 55.62 -2.34 -36.27
N ALA A 704 54.98 -2.63 -37.39
CA ALA A 704 53.53 -2.82 -37.48
C ALA A 704 53.05 -4.01 -36.64
N GLU A 705 53.72 -5.16 -36.71
CA GLU A 705 53.43 -6.34 -35.89
C GLU A 705 53.59 -6.08 -34.39
N LYS A 706 54.60 -5.27 -34.01
CA LYS A 706 54.79 -4.85 -32.62
C LYS A 706 53.60 -4.01 -32.13
N ILE A 707 53.18 -3.01 -32.91
CA ILE A 707 52.02 -2.16 -32.59
C ILE A 707 50.73 -3.00 -32.47
N LEU A 708 50.54 -3.99 -33.34
CA LEU A 708 49.38 -4.89 -33.28
C LEU A 708 49.36 -5.72 -31.99
N ARG A 709 50.51 -6.27 -31.58
CA ARG A 709 50.63 -7.05 -30.34
C ARG A 709 50.39 -6.19 -29.10
N GLU A 710 50.87 -4.96 -29.09
CA GLU A 710 50.77 -4.06 -27.94
C GLU A 710 49.42 -3.32 -27.86
N GLY A 711 48.74 -3.11 -28.99
CA GLY A 711 47.52 -2.30 -29.07
C GLY A 711 46.21 -3.07 -29.30
N ASN A 712 46.25 -4.41 -29.36
CA ASN A 712 45.09 -5.29 -29.59
C ASN A 712 44.21 -4.89 -30.79
N VAL A 713 44.82 -4.46 -31.90
CA VAL A 713 44.08 -3.95 -33.08
C VAL A 713 43.81 -5.08 -34.09
N GLU A 714 42.61 -5.62 -34.13
CA GLU A 714 42.29 -6.77 -35.00
C GLU A 714 42.08 -6.39 -36.49
N ALA A 715 41.74 -5.13 -36.77
CA ALA A 715 41.13 -4.71 -38.04
C ALA A 715 42.06 -4.49 -39.25
N LYS A 716 43.39 -4.68 -39.13
CA LYS A 716 44.36 -4.29 -40.19
C LYS A 716 45.30 -5.39 -40.71
N THR A 717 45.02 -6.65 -40.39
CA THR A 717 45.80 -7.82 -40.83
C THR A 717 45.97 -7.89 -42.36
N ASN A 718 44.96 -7.47 -43.14
CA ASN A 718 45.01 -7.50 -44.61
C ASN A 718 46.06 -6.54 -45.22
N GLU A 719 46.28 -5.38 -44.60
CA GLU A 719 47.28 -4.40 -45.09
C GLU A 719 48.71 -4.91 -44.82
N ILE A 720 48.94 -5.59 -43.69
CA ILE A 720 50.24 -6.21 -43.39
C ILE A 720 50.53 -7.40 -44.30
N THR A 721 49.52 -8.22 -44.61
CA THR A 721 49.65 -9.29 -45.61
C THR A 721 50.06 -8.72 -46.97
N THR A 722 49.43 -7.63 -47.40
CA THR A 722 49.77 -6.95 -48.66
C THR A 722 51.22 -6.44 -48.66
N LEU A 723 51.70 -5.87 -47.55
CA LEU A 723 53.10 -5.43 -47.42
C LEU A 723 54.09 -6.61 -47.40
N ASN A 724 53.72 -7.74 -46.77
CA ASN A 724 54.52 -8.97 -46.79
C ASN A 724 54.63 -9.57 -48.20
N ASP A 725 53.54 -9.57 -48.97
CA ASP A 725 53.54 -10.02 -50.36
C ASP A 725 54.41 -9.12 -51.24
N ALA A 726 54.33 -7.79 -51.06
CA ALA A 726 55.23 -6.85 -51.72
C ALA A 726 56.69 -7.11 -51.36
N ARG A 727 57.01 -7.34 -50.07
CA ARG A 727 58.37 -7.66 -49.61
C ARG A 727 58.91 -8.91 -50.29
N ARG A 728 58.11 -9.98 -50.41
CA ARG A 728 58.51 -11.21 -51.11
C ARG A 728 58.85 -10.93 -52.56
N LYS A 729 58.00 -10.18 -53.27
CA LYS A 729 58.24 -9.80 -54.67
C LYS A 729 59.57 -9.08 -54.87
N TYR A 730 59.87 -8.07 -54.05
CA TYR A 730 61.15 -7.33 -54.16
C TYR A 730 62.37 -8.17 -53.77
N LEU A 731 62.22 -9.10 -52.82
CA LEU A 731 63.29 -10.04 -52.46
C LEU A 731 63.61 -11.02 -53.59
N ASP A 732 62.59 -11.52 -54.28
CA ASP A 732 62.77 -12.39 -55.46
C ASP A 732 63.52 -11.65 -56.58
N ILE A 733 63.16 -10.37 -56.83
CA ILE A 733 63.86 -9.52 -57.80
C ILE A 733 65.32 -9.35 -57.39
N ALA A 734 65.59 -8.97 -56.13
CA ALA A 734 66.96 -8.79 -55.64
C ALA A 734 67.81 -10.06 -55.77
N THR A 735 67.24 -11.23 -55.47
CA THR A 735 67.91 -12.53 -55.57
C THR A 735 68.28 -12.87 -57.00
N GLU A 736 67.35 -12.67 -57.95
CA GLU A 736 67.64 -12.90 -59.36
C GLU A 736 68.63 -11.86 -59.91
N THR A 737 68.56 -10.60 -59.48
CA THR A 737 69.55 -9.58 -59.87
C THR A 737 70.96 -9.95 -59.37
N GLU A 738 71.08 -10.53 -58.18
CA GLU A 738 72.37 -11.03 -57.69
C GLU A 738 72.92 -12.18 -58.57
N LYS A 739 72.04 -13.09 -59.02
CA LYS A 739 72.43 -14.15 -59.98
C LYS A 739 72.88 -13.56 -61.31
N LEU A 740 72.16 -12.56 -61.82
CA LEU A 740 72.53 -11.84 -63.04
C LEU A 740 73.90 -11.16 -62.89
N ASN A 741 74.18 -10.52 -61.75
CA ASN A 741 75.47 -9.89 -61.47
C ASN A 741 76.61 -10.91 -61.45
N LYS A 742 76.42 -12.05 -60.76
CA LYS A 742 77.41 -13.14 -60.76
C LYS A 742 77.66 -13.68 -62.17
N LEU A 743 76.62 -13.76 -63.00
CA LEU A 743 76.74 -14.19 -64.38
C LEU A 743 77.50 -13.16 -65.24
N LEU A 744 77.24 -11.88 -65.06
CA LEU A 744 77.97 -10.77 -65.69
C LEU A 744 79.44 -10.75 -65.26
N GLU A 745 79.73 -10.92 -63.97
CA GLU A 745 81.10 -11.01 -63.45
C GLU A 745 81.84 -12.22 -64.04
N GLY A 746 81.22 -13.40 -64.02
CA GLY A 746 81.83 -14.63 -64.54
C GLY A 746 82.02 -14.63 -66.06
N SER A 747 81.28 -13.79 -66.80
CA SER A 747 81.38 -13.65 -68.26
C SER A 747 82.16 -12.41 -68.70
N LEU A 748 82.61 -11.57 -67.76
CA LEU A 748 83.44 -10.40 -68.05
C LEU A 748 84.72 -10.72 -68.82
N PRO A 749 85.46 -11.82 -68.56
CA PRO A 749 86.64 -12.17 -69.36
C PRO A 749 86.32 -12.45 -70.83
N LEU A 750 85.16 -13.07 -71.11
CA LEU A 750 84.70 -13.30 -72.49
C LEU A 750 84.37 -11.97 -73.17
N TYR A 751 83.73 -11.05 -72.45
CA TYR A 751 83.38 -9.73 -72.97
C TYR A 751 84.61 -8.87 -73.32
N GLN A 752 85.71 -9.05 -72.59
CA GLN A 752 86.96 -8.33 -72.81
C GLN A 752 87.82 -8.89 -73.94
N ASP A 753 87.49 -10.07 -74.48
CA ASP A 753 88.19 -10.64 -75.64
C ASP A 753 87.87 -9.83 -76.91
N GLU A 754 88.89 -9.40 -77.65
CA GLU A 754 88.74 -8.62 -78.89
C GLU A 754 88.01 -9.41 -80.00
N ASN A 755 88.00 -10.75 -79.92
CA ASN A 755 87.40 -11.63 -80.92
C ASN A 755 86.01 -12.16 -80.52
N VAL A 756 85.43 -11.68 -79.42
CA VAL A 756 84.11 -12.13 -78.94
C VAL A 756 83.00 -11.80 -79.95
N SER A 757 81.96 -12.65 -80.03
CA SER A 757 80.85 -12.40 -80.95
C SER A 757 80.03 -11.15 -80.60
N ASN A 758 79.55 -10.45 -81.63
CA ASN A 758 78.64 -9.30 -81.48
C ASN A 758 77.33 -9.67 -80.76
N ASP A 759 76.83 -10.90 -80.96
CA ASP A 759 75.62 -11.41 -80.30
C ASP A 759 75.83 -11.54 -78.78
N PHE A 760 76.99 -12.05 -78.36
CA PHE A 760 77.35 -12.09 -76.95
C PHE A 760 77.52 -10.69 -76.36
N LYS A 761 78.23 -9.80 -77.06
CA LYS A 761 78.47 -8.43 -76.62
C LYS A 761 77.17 -7.67 -76.35
N LYS A 762 76.21 -7.80 -77.28
CA LYS A 762 74.87 -7.22 -77.13
C LYS A 762 74.10 -7.82 -75.94
N ALA A 763 74.11 -9.14 -75.78
CA ALA A 763 73.44 -9.80 -74.66
C ALA A 763 74.05 -9.39 -73.31
N TYR A 764 75.37 -9.21 -73.25
CA TYR A 764 76.08 -8.72 -72.07
C TYR A 764 75.70 -7.29 -71.71
N GLU A 765 75.69 -6.37 -72.69
CA GLU A 765 75.31 -4.97 -72.48
C GLU A 765 73.83 -4.83 -72.06
N GLU A 766 72.93 -5.59 -72.68
CA GLU A 766 71.51 -5.64 -72.29
C GLU A 766 71.34 -6.16 -70.86
N ALA A 767 72.02 -7.26 -70.51
CA ALA A 767 72.03 -7.81 -69.17
C ALA A 767 72.60 -6.83 -68.13
N ASN A 768 73.69 -6.13 -68.45
CA ASN A 768 74.29 -5.12 -67.58
C ASN A 768 73.33 -3.94 -67.34
N LYS A 769 72.59 -3.51 -68.37
CA LYS A 769 71.56 -2.48 -68.22
C LYS A 769 70.42 -2.92 -67.30
N VAL A 770 69.98 -4.17 -67.43
CA VAL A 770 68.92 -4.77 -66.59
C VAL A 770 69.40 -5.04 -65.16
N SER A 771 70.68 -5.35 -64.95
CA SER A 771 71.29 -5.46 -63.62
C SER A 771 71.16 -4.15 -62.83
N VAL A 772 71.33 -3.00 -63.50
CA VAL A 772 71.27 -1.68 -62.87
C VAL A 772 69.84 -1.12 -62.79
N ASN A 773 68.99 -1.38 -63.79
CA ASN A 773 67.68 -0.72 -63.92
C ASN A 773 66.51 -1.71 -64.09
N GLY A 774 66.67 -2.97 -63.70
CA GLY A 774 65.63 -3.99 -63.83
C GLY A 774 64.50 -3.73 -62.84
N GLU A 775 63.31 -3.40 -63.35
CA GLU A 775 62.15 -3.01 -62.53
C GLU A 775 61.20 -4.20 -62.23
N SER A 776 61.38 -5.33 -62.90
CA SER A 776 60.53 -6.52 -62.73
C SER A 776 61.29 -7.84 -62.76
N LEU A 777 60.75 -8.84 -62.07
CA LEU A 777 61.31 -10.18 -61.97
C LEU A 777 61.46 -10.84 -63.35
N GLU A 778 60.46 -10.66 -64.21
CA GLU A 778 60.43 -11.17 -65.57
C GLU A 778 61.56 -10.58 -66.43
N GLN A 779 61.82 -9.27 -66.33
CA GLN A 779 62.93 -8.63 -67.05
C GLN A 779 64.28 -9.20 -66.62
N VAL A 780 64.50 -9.37 -65.31
CA VAL A 780 65.76 -9.92 -64.78
C VAL A 780 65.95 -11.38 -65.22
N LYS A 781 64.91 -12.22 -65.11
CA LYS A 781 64.96 -13.62 -65.56
C LYS A 781 65.18 -13.74 -67.06
N GLU A 782 64.56 -12.87 -67.85
CA GLU A 782 64.76 -12.84 -69.30
C GLU A 782 66.20 -12.46 -69.65
N ALA A 783 66.76 -11.45 -68.97
CA ALA A 783 68.16 -11.05 -69.14
C ALA A 783 69.14 -12.17 -68.78
N ILE A 784 68.92 -12.87 -67.66
CA ILE A 784 69.69 -14.07 -67.29
C ILE A 784 69.62 -15.10 -68.41
N SER A 785 68.41 -15.47 -68.85
CA SER A 785 68.24 -16.51 -69.87
C SER A 785 68.91 -16.15 -71.20
N LYS A 786 68.83 -14.88 -71.62
CA LYS A 786 69.51 -14.40 -72.83
C LYS A 786 71.03 -14.46 -72.68
N LEU A 787 71.56 -13.98 -71.55
CA LEU A 787 73.00 -13.99 -71.29
C LEU A 787 73.56 -15.42 -71.18
N GLU A 788 72.87 -16.33 -70.48
CA GLU A 788 73.27 -17.74 -70.38
C GLU A 788 73.34 -18.41 -71.77
N LYS A 789 72.32 -18.18 -72.62
CA LYS A 789 72.31 -18.69 -74.00
C LYS A 789 73.46 -18.13 -74.82
N ALA A 790 73.76 -16.84 -74.66
CA ALA A 790 74.87 -16.20 -75.35
C ALA A 790 76.22 -16.76 -74.88
N ILE A 791 76.43 -16.91 -73.56
CA ILE A 791 77.63 -17.54 -72.98
C ILE A 791 77.83 -18.96 -73.53
N ALA A 792 76.77 -19.76 -73.57
CA ALA A 792 76.85 -21.14 -74.06
C ALA A 792 77.25 -21.20 -75.55
N LYS A 793 76.66 -20.34 -76.38
CA LYS A 793 77.03 -20.22 -77.80
C LYS A 793 78.47 -19.76 -77.97
N GLU A 794 78.92 -18.77 -77.20
CA GLU A 794 80.28 -18.24 -77.28
C GLU A 794 81.32 -19.29 -76.90
N LYS A 795 81.07 -20.05 -75.83
CA LYS A 795 81.95 -21.15 -75.41
C LYS A 795 82.05 -22.25 -76.47
N GLU A 796 80.95 -22.59 -77.12
CA GLU A 796 80.96 -23.58 -78.20
C GLU A 796 81.70 -23.05 -79.43
N LEU A 797 81.52 -21.78 -79.80
CA LEU A 797 82.26 -21.13 -80.87
C LEU A 797 83.77 -21.14 -80.58
N ASN A 798 84.18 -20.76 -79.37
CA ASN A 798 85.59 -20.78 -78.97
C ASN A 798 86.18 -22.19 -78.99
N LYS A 799 85.40 -23.21 -78.60
CA LYS A 799 85.82 -24.61 -78.71
C LYS A 799 86.01 -25.05 -80.16
N GLN A 800 85.12 -24.62 -81.07
CA GLN A 800 85.27 -24.90 -82.51
C GLN A 800 86.49 -24.18 -83.08
N ILE A 801 86.72 -22.92 -82.71
CA ILE A 801 87.90 -22.15 -83.10
C ILE A 801 89.18 -22.87 -82.62
N GLU A 802 89.23 -23.32 -81.38
CA GLU A 802 90.42 -24.01 -80.85
C GLU A 802 90.64 -25.36 -81.53
N ALA A 803 89.57 -26.11 -81.83
CA ALA A 803 89.66 -27.34 -82.61
C ALA A 803 90.15 -27.10 -84.05
N GLU A 804 89.74 -25.99 -84.68
CA GLU A 804 90.26 -25.60 -86.01
C GLU A 804 91.72 -25.12 -85.93
N LYS A 805 92.11 -24.38 -84.89
CA LYS A 805 93.52 -24.04 -84.65
C LYS A 805 94.38 -25.28 -84.48
N ASP A 806 93.93 -26.27 -83.69
CA ASP A 806 94.61 -27.55 -83.52
C ASP A 806 94.74 -28.35 -84.83
N LYS A 807 93.78 -28.22 -85.75
CA LYS A 807 93.86 -28.82 -87.09
C LYS A 807 94.86 -28.09 -87.95
N ILE A 808 94.78 -26.76 -88.01
CA ILE A 808 95.75 -25.91 -88.69
C ILE A 808 97.14 -26.26 -88.17
N ASP A 809 97.32 -26.38 -86.86
CA ASP A 809 98.62 -26.64 -86.26
C ASP A 809 99.29 -27.98 -86.62
N LYS A 810 98.50 -28.94 -87.13
CA LYS A 810 98.96 -30.26 -87.59
C LYS A 810 99.21 -30.35 -89.09
N LEU A 811 98.90 -29.31 -89.89
CA LEU A 811 99.21 -29.24 -91.32
C LEU A 811 100.69 -28.89 -91.56
N ASP A 812 101.27 -29.32 -92.68
CA ASP A 812 102.66 -28.98 -93.08
C ASP A 812 102.75 -27.49 -93.48
N LEU A 813 103.93 -26.88 -93.46
CA LEU A 813 104.15 -25.43 -93.68
C LEU A 813 103.61 -24.89 -95.03
N SER A 814 103.31 -25.76 -96.00
CA SER A 814 102.70 -25.38 -97.28
C SER A 814 101.17 -25.43 -97.30
N GLU A 815 100.54 -26.05 -96.29
CA GLU A 815 99.08 -26.18 -96.12
C GLU A 815 98.52 -25.51 -94.86
N LYS A 816 99.36 -25.16 -93.88
CA LYS A 816 99.06 -24.21 -92.80
C LYS A 816 98.81 -22.81 -93.35
#